data_AF-A0A7C9PZP6-F1
#
_entry.id   AF-A0A7C9PZP6-F1
#
_cell.length_a   1.000
_cell.length_b   1.000
_cell.length_c   1.000
_cell.angle_alpha   90.00
_cell.angle_beta   90.00
_cell.angle_gamma   90.00
#
_symmetry.space_group_name_H-M   'P 1'
#
loop_
_entity.id
_entity.type
_entity.pdbx_description
1 polymer ?
#
loop_
_entity_poly.entity_id
_entity_poly.type
_entity_poly.pdbx_seq_one_letter_code
_entity_poly.pdbx_strand_id
1 'polypeptide(L)'
;MSKNQGLPDRWPTDVSEESKQKEGMGPNTGSENLARGQEEDATEPNTQAKTSASAGKNYESESSGDLVANNNDAKEANNNGKLAEKNTRRQRKGPLRSPWYIRMLTRWELWAITTLTVSGGLGVWSVTTLLQVPPEPDCEENFWALVSARERLYCAQQEANQETVEGLLDAIAHASKLSKNHPMRSEIDAQIETWSVKLLDLAEQLFEQGKLTEAVAAANQIPSSTEASKAAKKKIERWESIWNQGEKILEKIDKLLEKGSWFDAFGVAQELLWVNNTYWQTTKYDAINDLIQATQEEGKIIEEIRSYIEAGGLKNFRSAIKLAEDVSQKSRLYKKSRALIDEISTKMMTMARDSLVAEDWQEAIYVARQVPDSSQLKKEADDFIDLAQAHSLAWRKTVRTLEDAIAKAERIKQSSPIYDEAQRLADKWKQEIKGVAFLERARNRAQVGTVEGLRAAITEARLITNSSPIWQEAQTEISQWRQQIQVSEDSPYLTEAEDLAVFGDPASLKAAIATANQIRPGRALYRDAQNKVELWQREIQRTQDQPILQQAQKLADGGDLEKAIAMAERVAPGRALYNQAQSSIFAWRNEIRDSRTLQKAYRLGNSATTSAALVQAIETANQVSYVGSLRSQAEGSINRWSQKLFGMAIEESYSDIKAAIQLARRIPFYSGNYQEVQQQINAWKRTIDPPPIVSREESKPVSPRERRSVSAPEPASPEPTRSTERTSERTSERTSERTNERTSERTSERTNERTSERASERTSESNPRDSANAEDNAEIDEVE
;
A
#
# COMPACT_ATOMS: atom_id res chain seq x y z
N MET A 1 -30.62 -14.27 9.10
CA MET A 1 -29.56 -14.42 10.13
C MET A 1 -28.23 -14.02 9.49
N SER A 2 -27.31 -13.44 10.25
CA SER A 2 -26.01 -12.92 9.75
C SER A 2 -24.82 -13.68 10.33
N LYS A 3 -23.60 -13.28 9.92
CA LYS A 3 -22.25 -13.91 10.03
C LYS A 3 -21.85 -14.66 8.75
N ASN A 4 -20.60 -14.58 8.27
CA ASN A 4 -19.44 -13.81 8.73
C ASN A 4 -18.54 -13.45 7.52
N GLN A 5 -17.96 -12.25 7.52
CA GLN A 5 -16.72 -11.95 6.79
C GLN A 5 -15.75 -11.33 7.80
N GLY A 6 -14.52 -11.85 7.86
CA GLY A 6 -13.49 -11.38 8.79
C GLY A 6 -12.42 -10.59 8.08
N LEU A 7 -12.03 -9.44 8.63
CA LEU A 7 -10.80 -8.74 8.24
C LEU A 7 -9.60 -9.36 8.99
N PRO A 8 -8.40 -9.38 8.38
CA PRO A 8 -7.17 -9.74 9.07
C PRO A 8 -6.44 -8.51 9.64
N ASP A 9 -6.40 -8.38 10.96
CA ASP A 9 -5.51 -7.43 11.64
C ASP A 9 -4.05 -7.92 11.65
N ARG A 10 -3.09 -7.01 11.40
CA ARG A 10 -1.70 -7.06 11.92
C ARG A 10 -0.84 -5.87 11.49
N TRP A 11 -0.56 -4.97 12.43
CA TRP A 11 0.75 -4.32 12.63
C TRP A 11 0.92 -4.09 14.15
N PRO A 12 2.15 -4.14 14.71
CA PRO A 12 2.37 -4.03 16.16
C PRO A 12 2.62 -2.59 16.61
N THR A 13 2.26 -2.29 17.85
CA THR A 13 2.72 -1.12 18.60
C THR A 13 3.28 -1.57 19.94
N ASP A 14 4.58 -1.35 20.16
CA ASP A 14 5.28 -1.62 21.41
C ASP A 14 5.62 -0.28 22.08
N VAL A 15 4.91 0.05 23.17
CA VAL A 15 5.29 1.07 24.15
C VAL A 15 4.77 0.63 25.52
N SER A 16 5.68 0.47 26.48
CA SER A 16 5.40 0.24 27.89
C SER A 16 5.18 1.56 28.65
N GLU A 17 4.25 1.62 29.61
CA GLU A 17 4.53 2.14 30.97
C GLU A 17 3.39 1.89 31.98
N GLU A 18 3.61 2.25 33.24
CA GLU A 18 2.93 1.66 34.41
C GLU A 18 1.88 2.54 35.12
N SER A 19 0.79 1.89 35.52
CA SER A 19 0.10 2.09 36.82
C SER A 19 -0.63 3.43 37.12
N LYS A 20 -1.94 3.34 37.41
CA LYS A 20 -2.46 3.28 38.80
C LYS A 20 -3.99 3.24 38.86
N GLN A 21 -4.50 2.60 39.92
CA GLN A 21 -5.92 2.64 40.28
C GLN A 21 -6.29 4.00 40.89
N LYS A 22 -7.53 4.45 40.65
CA LYS A 22 -8.41 4.92 41.74
C LYS A 22 -9.88 4.90 41.31
N GLU A 23 -10.74 4.62 42.29
CA GLU A 23 -12.19 4.57 42.15
C GLU A 23 -12.81 5.97 42.29
N GLY A 24 -13.96 6.22 41.65
CA GLY A 24 -14.68 7.49 41.72
C GLY A 24 -16.14 7.31 41.32
N MET A 25 -17.07 7.60 42.23
CA MET A 25 -18.49 7.28 42.13
C MET A 25 -19.33 8.54 41.86
N GLY A 26 -20.41 8.41 41.06
CA GLY A 26 -21.54 9.34 41.09
C GLY A 26 -21.78 10.17 39.81
N PRO A 27 -23.03 10.23 39.30
CA PRO A 27 -23.38 11.01 38.11
C PRO A 27 -24.03 12.36 38.45
N ASN A 28 -24.06 13.28 37.49
CA ASN A 28 -25.13 14.27 37.45
C ASN A 28 -25.55 14.65 36.02
N THR A 29 -26.87 14.82 35.92
CA THR A 29 -27.62 15.68 35.02
C THR A 29 -27.03 17.11 34.91
N GLY A 30 -27.29 17.93 33.89
CA GLY A 30 -28.12 17.77 32.68
C GLY A 30 -28.79 19.10 32.29
N SER A 31 -28.88 19.45 30.99
CA SER A 31 -29.68 20.58 30.48
C SER A 31 -29.80 20.56 28.95
N GLU A 32 -30.95 21.02 28.43
CA GLU A 32 -31.26 21.20 27.01
C GLU A 32 -31.16 22.69 26.58
N ASN A 33 -31.62 23.01 25.34
CA ASN A 33 -31.72 24.31 24.63
C ASN A 33 -30.71 24.44 23.47
N LEU A 34 -31.05 24.43 22.17
CA LEU A 34 -32.34 24.50 21.43
C LEU A 34 -32.90 25.91 21.08
N ALA A 35 -32.20 26.60 20.17
CA ALA A 35 -32.69 27.59 19.19
C ALA A 35 -31.60 27.69 18.09
N ARG A 36 -31.80 27.77 16.76
CA ARG A 36 -32.90 28.16 15.83
C ARG A 36 -33.10 29.67 15.61
N GLY A 37 -32.85 30.09 14.36
CA GLY A 37 -32.94 31.46 13.79
C GLY A 37 -31.68 31.68 12.94
N GLN A 38 -31.69 31.62 11.60
CA GLN A 38 -32.36 32.48 10.61
C GLN A 38 -31.91 33.95 10.74
N GLU A 39 -31.59 34.73 9.71
CA GLU A 39 -31.29 34.61 8.26
C GLU A 39 -31.35 36.08 7.76
N GLU A 40 -30.57 36.45 6.73
CA GLU A 40 -30.84 37.61 5.82
C GLU A 40 -30.82 39.06 6.44
N ASP A 41 -30.43 40.15 5.73
CA ASP A 41 -29.82 40.33 4.40
C ASP A 41 -29.00 41.66 4.31
N ALA A 42 -28.29 41.85 3.19
CA ALA A 42 -28.11 43.10 2.43
C ALA A 42 -26.92 44.06 2.66
N THR A 43 -26.40 44.51 1.49
CA THR A 43 -25.74 45.79 1.15
C THR A 43 -24.29 46.10 1.56
N GLU A 44 -23.38 45.79 0.63
CA GLU A 44 -22.24 46.60 0.16
C GLU A 44 -22.61 48.05 -0.26
N PRO A 45 -21.66 48.96 -0.61
CA PRO A 45 -20.22 49.03 -0.30
C PRO A 45 -19.71 50.46 0.08
N ASN A 46 -18.38 50.63 0.28
CA ASN A 46 -17.50 51.50 -0.55
C ASN A 46 -16.42 52.36 0.18
N THR A 47 -15.17 52.31 -0.35
CA THR A 47 -14.02 53.26 -0.30
C THR A 47 -13.56 54.05 0.95
N GLN A 48 -12.24 53.90 1.21
CA GLN A 48 -11.21 54.95 1.44
C GLN A 48 -11.05 55.69 2.80
N ALA A 49 -10.07 55.18 3.58
CA ALA A 49 -8.75 55.81 3.82
C ALA A 49 -8.56 57.03 4.78
N LYS A 50 -7.46 56.96 5.55
CA LYS A 50 -6.77 58.04 6.33
C LYS A 50 -7.52 58.54 7.58
N THR A 51 -6.89 58.99 8.68
CA THR A 51 -5.47 59.02 9.13
C THR A 51 -5.34 59.21 10.66
N SER A 52 -4.21 58.78 11.23
CA SER A 52 -3.49 59.38 12.39
C SER A 52 -4.22 59.76 13.70
N ALA A 53 -3.89 59.06 14.79
CA ALA A 53 -3.53 59.61 16.12
C ALA A 53 -3.08 58.47 17.08
N SER A 54 -2.47 58.67 18.25
CA SER A 54 -1.32 59.50 18.69
C SER A 54 -1.21 59.40 20.23
N ALA A 55 0.02 59.28 20.77
CA ALA A 55 0.38 59.26 22.22
C ALA A 55 -0.20 58.07 23.05
N GLY A 56 0.41 57.63 24.16
CA GLY A 56 1.73 57.89 24.77
C GLY A 56 2.07 56.70 25.71
N LYS A 57 3.33 56.23 25.84
CA LYS A 57 4.50 56.80 26.53
C LYS A 57 4.33 57.07 28.04
N ASN A 58 4.88 56.19 28.88
CA ASN A 58 5.92 56.39 29.91
C ASN A 58 6.13 55.05 30.68
N TYR A 59 7.31 54.53 31.03
CA TYR A 59 8.57 55.03 31.63
C TYR A 59 8.57 55.11 33.17
N GLU A 60 9.40 54.27 33.82
CA GLU A 60 10.44 54.57 34.85
C GLU A 60 11.12 53.24 35.32
N SER A 61 12.47 53.13 35.25
CA SER A 61 13.47 53.11 36.36
C SER A 61 13.59 51.74 37.10
N GLU A 62 14.71 51.28 37.70
CA GLU A 62 16.12 51.69 37.90
C GLU A 62 16.94 50.41 38.33
N SER A 63 18.27 50.30 38.56
CA SER A 63 19.48 51.16 38.49
C SER A 63 20.78 50.30 38.50
N SER A 64 21.96 50.93 38.34
CA SER A 64 23.34 50.46 38.66
C SER A 64 23.93 49.19 38.00
N GLY A 65 25.24 49.13 37.64
CA GLY A 65 26.31 50.15 37.70
C GLY A 65 27.69 49.63 37.23
N ASP A 66 28.69 50.54 37.19
CA ASP A 66 30.15 50.35 37.01
C ASP A 66 30.71 49.84 35.64
N LEU A 67 31.85 50.30 35.09
CA LEU A 67 32.77 51.43 35.39
C LEU A 67 33.68 51.77 34.16
N VAL A 68 34.18 53.02 34.06
CA VAL A 68 35.41 53.50 33.35
C VAL A 68 35.56 53.19 31.83
N ALA A 69 35.23 54.13 30.90
CA ALA A 69 36.04 55.25 30.36
C ALA A 69 36.63 54.94 28.94
N ASN A 70 37.06 55.88 28.09
CA ASN A 70 37.35 57.32 28.30
C ASN A 70 37.20 58.20 27.04
N ASN A 71 36.98 59.51 27.24
CA ASN A 71 37.30 60.67 26.39
C ASN A 71 36.61 60.95 25.02
N ASN A 72 35.90 62.10 25.02
CA ASN A 72 35.99 63.24 24.09
C ASN A 72 35.21 63.23 22.74
N ASP A 73 34.02 63.83 22.77
CA ASP A 73 33.73 65.21 22.29
C ASP A 73 34.64 65.86 21.22
N ALA A 74 34.14 66.67 20.28
CA ALA A 74 32.78 66.92 19.78
C ALA A 74 32.90 67.75 18.48
N LYS A 75 31.91 67.69 17.57
CA LYS A 75 31.90 68.55 16.37
C LYS A 75 31.37 69.96 16.68
N GLU A 76 31.98 70.96 16.05
CA GLU A 76 31.39 72.28 15.88
C GLU A 76 30.13 72.23 15.00
N ALA A 77 29.21 73.18 15.19
CA ALA A 77 28.84 74.11 14.11
C ALA A 77 28.04 75.31 14.65
N ASN A 78 28.36 76.46 14.08
CA ASN A 78 28.00 77.81 14.52
C ASN A 78 26.51 78.19 14.39
N ASN A 79 26.16 79.29 15.06
CA ASN A 79 24.92 80.06 14.97
C ASN A 79 24.49 80.42 13.54
N ASN A 80 23.21 80.75 13.38
CA ASN A 80 22.84 81.94 12.62
C ASN A 80 21.59 82.61 13.22
N GLY A 81 21.52 83.95 13.19
CA GLY A 81 20.44 84.72 13.82
C GLY A 81 19.92 85.87 12.94
N LYS A 82 18.73 86.41 13.27
CA LYS A 82 18.18 87.62 12.64
C LYS A 82 17.25 88.38 13.59
N LEU A 83 17.19 89.70 13.42
CA LEU A 83 16.51 90.65 14.32
C LEU A 83 15.06 90.95 13.86
N ALA A 84 14.19 91.31 14.82
CA ALA A 84 13.18 92.36 14.63
C ALA A 84 12.70 92.99 15.96
N GLU A 85 12.59 94.32 15.97
CA GLU A 85 11.82 95.24 16.85
C GLU A 85 10.66 94.66 17.74
N LYS A 86 10.29 95.20 18.91
CA LYS A 86 9.90 96.62 19.20
C LYS A 86 9.57 96.90 20.71
N ASN A 87 9.60 98.19 21.08
CA ASN A 87 8.72 98.92 22.05
C ASN A 87 8.84 98.89 23.62
N THR A 88 9.03 100.11 24.16
CA THR A 88 8.35 100.78 25.32
C THR A 88 8.70 100.57 26.82
N ARG A 89 9.58 101.46 27.33
CA ARG A 89 9.41 102.43 28.46
C ARG A 89 8.76 102.01 29.82
N ARG A 90 9.54 102.18 30.91
CA ARG A 90 9.28 102.92 32.20
C ARG A 90 10.66 103.06 32.91
N GLN A 91 11.26 104.24 33.17
CA GLN A 91 10.99 105.31 34.16
C GLN A 91 10.86 104.80 35.61
N ARG A 92 11.60 105.28 36.66
CA ARG A 92 12.36 106.54 36.90
C ARG A 92 13.57 106.40 37.87
N LYS A 93 14.52 107.37 37.76
CA LYS A 93 15.43 108.06 38.75
C LYS A 93 15.36 107.59 40.24
N GLY A 94 16.42 107.60 41.08
CA GLY A 94 17.78 108.21 41.14
C GLY A 94 18.27 108.15 42.62
N PRO A 95 19.53 108.50 43.04
CA PRO A 95 20.34 109.66 42.63
C PRO A 95 21.84 109.34 42.38
N LEU A 96 22.70 110.38 42.30
CA LEU A 96 24.13 110.29 41.89
C LEU A 96 25.15 110.25 43.04
N ARG A 97 26.33 109.68 42.77
CA ARG A 97 27.61 109.95 43.46
C ARG A 97 28.76 110.11 42.46
N SER A 98 29.83 110.79 42.90
CA SER A 98 30.98 111.24 42.07
C SER A 98 31.63 110.12 41.24
N PRO A 99 31.96 110.34 39.95
CA PRO A 99 32.74 109.40 39.16
C PRO A 99 34.25 109.46 39.45
N TRP A 100 34.93 108.35 39.20
CA TRP A 100 36.30 108.01 39.60
C TRP A 100 37.42 108.64 38.76
N TYR A 101 37.14 109.15 37.55
CA TYR A 101 38.15 109.48 36.54
C TYR A 101 39.17 110.57 36.95
N ILE A 102 38.82 111.46 37.89
CA ILE A 102 39.70 112.57 38.33
C ILE A 102 40.95 112.04 39.07
N ARG A 103 40.94 110.81 39.61
CA ARG A 103 42.10 110.19 40.28
C ARG A 103 43.05 109.41 39.36
N MET A 104 42.75 109.26 38.07
CA MET A 104 43.53 108.40 37.17
C MET A 104 44.66 109.13 36.41
N LEU A 105 44.55 110.45 36.24
CA LEU A 105 45.44 111.24 35.35
C LEU A 105 46.75 111.72 36.00
N THR A 106 47.05 111.36 37.24
CA THR A 106 48.19 111.90 38.01
C THR A 106 49.25 110.87 38.43
N ARG A 107 49.28 109.67 37.84
CA ARG A 107 50.37 108.68 38.05
C ARG A 107 51.25 108.54 36.81
N TRP A 108 52.49 109.00 36.91
CA TRP A 108 53.47 108.95 35.81
C TRP A 108 53.87 107.52 35.40
N GLU A 109 53.83 106.57 36.34
CA GLU A 109 54.12 105.14 36.12
C GLU A 109 53.21 104.51 35.04
N LEU A 110 51.94 104.93 34.96
CA LEU A 110 51.00 104.44 33.94
C LEU A 110 51.40 104.89 32.52
N TRP A 111 52.01 106.07 32.38
CA TRP A 111 52.52 106.56 31.10
C TRP A 111 53.79 105.83 30.68
N ALA A 112 54.70 105.54 31.61
CA ALA A 112 55.89 104.73 31.34
C ALA A 112 55.51 103.32 30.86
N ILE A 113 54.57 102.65 31.55
CA ILE A 113 54.08 101.32 31.15
C ILE A 113 53.37 101.39 29.79
N THR A 114 52.46 102.34 29.56
CA THR A 114 51.77 102.42 28.25
C THR A 114 52.71 102.72 27.09
N THR A 115 53.74 103.56 27.24
CA THR A 115 54.76 103.74 26.18
C THR A 115 55.54 102.45 25.89
N LEU A 116 55.88 101.67 26.93
CA LEU A 116 56.58 100.38 26.75
C LEU A 116 55.68 99.33 26.10
N THR A 117 54.41 99.23 26.51
CA THR A 117 53.45 98.27 25.95
C THR A 117 53.05 98.63 24.52
N VAL A 118 52.92 99.91 24.17
CA VAL A 118 52.62 100.35 22.80
C VAL A 118 53.83 100.14 21.88
N SER A 119 55.04 100.49 22.30
CA SER A 119 56.25 100.28 21.47
C SER A 119 56.61 98.78 21.32
N GLY A 120 56.56 98.01 22.40
CA GLY A 120 56.76 96.55 22.34
C GLY A 120 55.64 95.83 21.57
N GLY A 121 54.38 96.27 21.74
CA GLY A 121 53.22 95.73 21.02
C GLY A 121 53.33 95.96 19.51
N LEU A 122 53.71 97.17 19.07
CA LEU A 122 53.96 97.45 17.65
C LEU A 122 55.13 96.64 17.08
N GLY A 123 56.18 96.39 17.88
CA GLY A 123 57.29 95.51 17.49
C GLY A 123 56.84 94.07 17.22
N VAL A 124 56.13 93.46 18.17
CA VAL A 124 55.62 92.09 18.03
C VAL A 124 54.55 91.99 16.93
N TRP A 125 53.68 93.00 16.81
CA TRP A 125 52.66 93.04 15.76
C TRP A 125 53.28 93.14 14.36
N SER A 126 54.32 93.97 14.17
CA SER A 126 55.01 94.08 12.88
C SER A 126 55.70 92.77 12.47
N VAL A 127 56.36 92.09 13.40
CA VAL A 127 57.04 90.79 13.14
C VAL A 127 56.02 89.68 12.88
N THR A 128 54.89 89.65 13.58
CA THR A 128 53.82 88.67 13.31
C THR A 128 53.11 88.93 11.97
N THR A 129 52.88 90.18 11.57
CA THR A 129 52.36 90.48 10.21
C THR A 129 53.39 90.25 9.09
N LEU A 130 54.69 90.14 9.41
CA LEU A 130 55.74 89.74 8.46
C LEU A 130 55.97 88.21 8.39
N LEU A 131 55.46 87.47 9.36
CA LEU A 131 55.52 85.99 9.41
C LEU A 131 54.16 85.31 9.17
N GLN A 132 53.07 86.07 9.15
CA GLN A 132 51.81 85.62 8.57
C GLN A 132 51.97 85.48 7.06
N VAL A 133 52.05 84.23 6.60
CA VAL A 133 51.69 83.87 5.23
C VAL A 133 50.28 84.45 4.97
N PRO A 134 50.03 85.14 3.84
CA PRO A 134 48.68 85.59 3.53
C PRO A 134 47.73 84.38 3.50
N PRO A 135 46.48 84.52 3.95
CA PRO A 135 45.52 83.42 3.87
C PRO A 135 45.40 82.97 2.41
N GLU A 136 45.31 81.65 2.21
CA GLU A 136 44.92 81.12 0.90
C GLU A 136 43.52 81.68 0.56
N PRO A 137 43.27 82.12 -0.68
CA PRO A 137 41.96 82.66 -1.05
C PRO A 137 40.88 81.58 -0.87
N ASP A 138 39.82 81.91 -0.13
CA ASP A 138 38.62 81.05 -0.01
C ASP A 138 38.00 80.84 -1.40
N CYS A 139 38.22 79.65 -1.97
CA CYS A 139 37.72 79.28 -3.30
C CYS A 139 36.22 78.90 -3.27
N GLU A 140 35.37 79.73 -2.65
CA GLU A 140 33.91 79.56 -2.69
C GLU A 140 33.35 79.88 -4.08
N GLU A 141 32.47 79.00 -4.58
CA GLU A 141 31.86 79.12 -5.92
C GLU A 141 31.12 80.45 -6.18
N ASN A 142 30.64 81.12 -5.13
CA ASN A 142 29.81 82.31 -5.25
C ASN A 142 30.53 83.54 -5.87
N PHE A 143 31.86 83.52 -5.99
CA PHE A 143 32.65 84.68 -6.42
C PHE A 143 33.30 84.57 -7.81
N TRP A 144 33.10 83.49 -8.58
CA TRP A 144 33.70 83.26 -9.91
C TRP A 144 33.48 84.38 -10.95
N ALA A 145 32.55 85.32 -10.75
CA ALA A 145 32.39 86.48 -11.61
C ALA A 145 33.45 87.58 -11.38
N LEU A 146 33.88 87.80 -10.13
CA LEU A 146 34.63 88.98 -9.68
C LEU A 146 36.13 88.72 -9.45
N VAL A 147 36.50 87.47 -9.18
CA VAL A 147 37.90 87.04 -8.90
C VAL A 147 38.80 87.24 -10.12
N SER A 148 40.07 87.60 -9.95
CA SER A 148 41.01 87.83 -11.07
C SER A 148 41.45 86.53 -11.74
N ALA A 149 41.93 86.61 -12.99
CA ALA A 149 42.37 85.42 -13.73
C ALA A 149 43.50 84.63 -13.03
N ARG A 150 44.35 85.29 -12.24
CA ARG A 150 45.42 84.63 -11.46
C ARG A 150 44.87 83.82 -10.29
N GLU A 151 43.92 84.39 -9.56
CA GLU A 151 43.28 83.74 -8.41
C GLU A 151 42.39 82.58 -8.88
N ARG A 152 41.67 82.73 -10.01
CA ARG A 152 40.92 81.64 -10.66
C ARG A 152 41.80 80.43 -10.99
N LEU A 153 43.00 80.65 -11.52
CA LEU A 153 43.94 79.58 -11.84
C LEU A 153 44.59 78.96 -10.60
N TYR A 154 44.76 79.73 -9.53
CA TYR A 154 45.20 79.21 -8.24
C TYR A 154 44.11 78.32 -7.61
N CYS A 155 42.84 78.74 -7.61
CA CYS A 155 41.73 77.90 -7.14
C CYS A 155 41.57 76.63 -7.98
N ALA A 156 41.58 76.74 -9.31
CA ALA A 156 41.58 75.56 -10.19
C ALA A 156 42.78 74.62 -9.93
N GLN A 157 43.97 75.16 -9.61
CA GLN A 157 45.11 74.34 -9.22
C GLN A 157 44.89 73.65 -7.86
N GLN A 158 44.22 74.28 -6.89
CA GLN A 158 43.87 73.66 -5.60
C GLN A 158 42.77 72.59 -5.75
N GLU A 159 41.76 72.82 -6.60
CA GLU A 159 40.76 71.82 -7.01
C GLU A 159 41.45 70.59 -7.64
N ALA A 160 42.39 70.81 -8.58
CA ALA A 160 43.19 69.75 -9.19
C ALA A 160 44.17 69.06 -8.22
N ASN A 161 44.59 69.73 -7.14
CA ASN A 161 45.45 69.17 -6.09
C ASN A 161 44.71 68.18 -5.17
N GLN A 162 43.37 68.14 -5.22
CA GLN A 162 42.59 67.12 -4.50
C GLN A 162 42.74 65.72 -5.10
N GLU A 163 43.18 65.63 -6.36
CA GLU A 163 43.34 64.39 -7.14
C GLU A 163 42.07 63.50 -7.16
N THR A 164 40.89 64.12 -7.03
CA THR A 164 39.58 63.50 -7.22
C THR A 164 39.06 63.74 -8.63
N VAL A 165 38.13 62.90 -9.09
CA VAL A 165 37.43 63.09 -10.38
C VAL A 165 36.66 64.41 -10.39
N GLU A 166 35.99 64.75 -9.30
CA GLU A 166 35.22 65.99 -9.12
C GLU A 166 36.14 67.23 -9.15
N GLY A 167 37.16 67.29 -8.29
CA GLY A 167 38.10 68.42 -8.25
C GLY A 167 38.90 68.62 -9.53
N LEU A 168 39.24 67.56 -10.28
CA LEU A 168 39.86 67.71 -11.60
C LEU A 168 38.88 68.19 -12.67
N LEU A 169 37.60 67.79 -12.61
CA LEU A 169 36.55 68.30 -13.50
C LEU A 169 36.29 69.80 -13.25
N ASP A 170 36.18 70.21 -11.98
CA ASP A 170 35.97 71.60 -11.60
C ASP A 170 37.16 72.47 -11.99
N ALA A 171 38.39 72.03 -11.71
CA ALA A 171 39.61 72.71 -12.14
C ALA A 171 39.62 72.98 -13.66
N ILE A 172 39.29 71.96 -14.45
CA ILE A 172 39.20 72.05 -15.91
C ILE A 172 38.05 72.98 -16.33
N ALA A 173 36.89 72.90 -15.67
CA ALA A 173 35.75 73.77 -15.92
C ALA A 173 36.08 75.24 -15.58
N HIS A 174 36.85 75.51 -14.54
CA HIS A 174 37.26 76.85 -14.13
C HIS A 174 38.34 77.44 -15.02
N ALA A 175 39.37 76.68 -15.37
CA ALA A 175 40.42 77.13 -16.29
C ALA A 175 39.89 77.32 -17.73
N SER A 176 39.01 76.45 -18.22
CA SER A 176 38.46 76.56 -19.59
C SER A 176 37.54 77.77 -19.79
N LYS A 177 36.91 78.28 -18.72
CA LYS A 177 36.10 79.53 -18.72
C LYS A 177 36.94 80.80 -18.97
N LEU A 178 38.28 80.76 -18.89
CA LEU A 178 39.14 81.92 -19.17
C LEU A 178 39.23 82.24 -20.68
N SER A 179 39.30 83.54 -21.01
CA SER A 179 39.32 84.03 -22.39
C SER A 179 40.49 83.46 -23.23
N LYS A 180 40.24 83.21 -24.52
CA LYS A 180 41.26 82.77 -25.48
C LYS A 180 42.37 83.80 -25.71
N ASN A 181 42.12 85.07 -25.40
CA ASN A 181 43.09 86.17 -25.56
C ASN A 181 43.90 86.44 -24.26
N HIS A 182 43.95 85.49 -23.33
CA HIS A 182 44.69 85.66 -22.07
C HIS A 182 46.21 85.60 -22.28
N PRO A 183 47.03 86.46 -21.63
CA PRO A 183 48.48 86.49 -21.84
C PRO A 183 49.20 85.16 -21.57
N MET A 184 48.69 84.35 -20.64
CA MET A 184 49.23 83.02 -20.29
C MET A 184 48.39 81.88 -20.88
N ARG A 185 47.81 82.03 -22.08
CA ARG A 185 46.89 81.00 -22.61
C ARG A 185 47.59 79.65 -22.84
N SER A 186 48.87 79.66 -23.25
CA SER A 186 49.63 78.44 -23.49
C SER A 186 49.85 77.62 -22.22
N GLU A 187 50.10 78.28 -21.09
CA GLU A 187 50.29 77.65 -19.78
C GLU A 187 48.98 77.09 -19.24
N ILE A 188 47.87 77.81 -19.45
CA ILE A 188 46.52 77.37 -19.05
C ILE A 188 46.10 76.14 -19.85
N ASP A 189 46.29 76.14 -21.18
CA ASP A 189 45.97 74.98 -22.01
C ASP A 189 46.87 73.77 -21.65
N ALA A 190 48.14 73.99 -21.28
CA ALA A 190 49.01 72.92 -20.78
C ALA A 190 48.56 72.39 -19.40
N GLN A 191 48.04 73.23 -18.50
CA GLN A 191 47.44 72.78 -17.23
C GLN A 191 46.16 71.99 -17.47
N ILE A 192 45.26 72.47 -18.34
CA ILE A 192 44.03 71.77 -18.72
C ILE A 192 44.35 70.40 -19.34
N GLU A 193 45.34 70.31 -20.23
CA GLU A 193 45.84 69.04 -20.78
C GLU A 193 46.36 68.12 -19.66
N THR A 194 47.21 68.63 -18.76
CA THR A 194 47.77 67.87 -17.63
C THR A 194 46.69 67.32 -16.70
N TRP A 195 45.69 68.13 -16.34
CA TRP A 195 44.57 67.71 -15.50
C TRP A 195 43.64 66.75 -16.25
N SER A 196 43.45 66.93 -17.56
CA SER A 196 42.68 65.99 -18.40
C SER A 196 43.33 64.60 -18.47
N VAL A 197 44.67 64.52 -18.50
CA VAL A 197 45.41 63.25 -18.40
C VAL A 197 45.21 62.62 -17.02
N LYS A 198 45.40 63.37 -15.91
CA LYS A 198 45.14 62.85 -14.55
C LYS A 198 43.71 62.31 -14.41
N LEU A 199 42.72 63.07 -14.87
CA LEU A 199 41.31 62.68 -14.86
C LEU A 199 41.07 61.39 -15.67
N LEU A 200 41.74 61.24 -16.81
CA LEU A 200 41.65 60.05 -17.66
C LEU A 200 42.33 58.80 -17.07
N ASP A 201 43.27 58.98 -16.13
CA ASP A 201 43.91 57.89 -15.39
C ASP A 201 43.12 57.53 -14.12
N LEU A 202 42.47 58.49 -13.45
CA LEU A 202 41.44 58.18 -12.44
C LEU A 202 40.24 57.45 -13.07
N ALA A 203 39.84 57.82 -14.28
CA ALA A 203 38.80 57.11 -15.02
C ALA A 203 39.22 55.66 -15.36
N GLU A 204 40.51 55.41 -15.66
CA GLU A 204 41.02 54.05 -15.78
C GLU A 204 40.96 53.30 -14.44
N GLN A 205 41.31 53.94 -13.31
CA GLN A 205 41.16 53.32 -11.98
C GLN A 205 39.70 52.97 -11.65
N LEU A 206 38.73 53.81 -12.04
CA LEU A 206 37.30 53.50 -11.91
C LEU A 206 36.89 52.31 -12.79
N PHE A 207 37.39 52.22 -14.02
CA PHE A 207 37.19 51.05 -14.88
C PHE A 207 37.79 49.78 -14.27
N GLU A 208 39.02 49.85 -13.74
CA GLU A 208 39.69 48.74 -13.04
C GLU A 208 38.98 48.30 -11.75
N GLN A 209 38.24 49.20 -11.09
CA GLN A 209 37.34 48.93 -9.95
C GLN A 209 35.96 48.37 -10.36
N GLY A 210 35.69 48.19 -11.66
CA GLY A 210 34.39 47.71 -12.15
C GLY A 210 33.32 48.78 -12.36
N LYS A 211 33.68 50.06 -12.29
CA LYS A 211 32.76 51.20 -12.37
C LYS A 211 32.76 51.82 -13.78
N LEU A 212 32.50 51.01 -14.81
CA LEU A 212 32.54 51.45 -16.22
C LEU A 212 31.71 52.73 -16.46
N THR A 213 30.50 52.81 -15.89
CA THR A 213 29.61 53.97 -16.05
C THR A 213 30.21 55.26 -15.49
N GLU A 214 30.86 55.20 -14.33
CA GLU A 214 31.53 56.35 -13.72
C GLU A 214 32.79 56.74 -14.53
N ALA A 215 33.57 55.75 -14.96
CA ALA A 215 34.76 55.94 -15.80
C ALA A 215 34.43 56.62 -17.15
N VAL A 216 33.42 56.13 -17.85
CA VAL A 216 32.96 56.68 -19.14
C VAL A 216 32.32 58.07 -18.95
N ALA A 217 31.61 58.31 -17.85
CA ALA A 217 31.07 59.63 -17.53
C ALA A 217 32.17 60.67 -17.22
N ALA A 218 33.23 60.29 -16.50
CA ALA A 218 34.39 61.15 -16.26
C ALA A 218 35.17 61.45 -17.56
N ALA A 219 35.47 60.41 -18.35
CA ALA A 219 36.25 60.55 -19.59
C ALA A 219 35.53 61.36 -20.68
N ASN A 220 34.19 61.32 -20.75
CA ASN A 220 33.41 62.12 -21.71
C ASN A 220 33.35 63.63 -21.39
N GLN A 221 33.67 64.03 -20.15
CA GLN A 221 33.68 65.45 -19.75
C GLN A 221 35.01 66.16 -20.06
N ILE A 222 36.03 65.42 -20.53
CA ILE A 222 37.31 65.99 -20.96
C ILE A 222 37.10 66.93 -22.17
N PRO A 223 37.51 68.22 -22.11
CA PRO A 223 37.22 69.19 -23.15
C PRO A 223 37.75 68.77 -24.53
N SER A 224 36.93 68.93 -25.57
CA SER A 224 37.25 68.52 -26.94
C SER A 224 38.40 69.31 -27.62
N SER A 225 39.05 70.22 -26.89
CA SER A 225 40.23 70.98 -27.31
C SER A 225 41.56 70.36 -26.87
N THR A 226 41.55 69.32 -26.03
CA THR A 226 42.77 68.63 -25.57
C THR A 226 43.13 67.45 -26.46
N GLU A 227 44.41 67.07 -26.49
CA GLU A 227 44.85 65.79 -27.08
C GLU A 227 44.38 64.61 -26.20
N ALA A 228 44.30 64.80 -24.89
CA ALA A 228 43.66 63.90 -23.94
C ALA A 228 42.23 63.50 -24.34
N SER A 229 41.44 64.38 -24.97
CA SER A 229 40.10 64.04 -25.49
C SER A 229 40.15 62.96 -26.59
N LYS A 230 41.23 62.93 -27.40
CA LYS A 230 41.46 61.87 -28.41
C LYS A 230 41.92 60.56 -27.79
N ALA A 231 42.67 60.63 -26.68
CA ALA A 231 43.02 59.46 -25.88
C ALA A 231 41.79 58.90 -25.15
N ALA A 232 40.93 59.77 -24.61
CA ALA A 232 39.72 59.43 -23.87
C ALA A 232 38.75 58.58 -24.71
N LYS A 233 38.47 58.99 -25.95
CA LYS A 233 37.60 58.21 -26.87
C LYS A 233 38.15 56.80 -27.12
N LYS A 234 39.46 56.67 -27.37
CA LYS A 234 40.12 55.36 -27.54
C LYS A 234 40.10 54.50 -26.27
N LYS A 235 40.23 55.12 -25.08
CA LYS A 235 40.07 54.42 -23.80
C LYS A 235 38.62 53.94 -23.62
N ILE A 236 37.62 54.77 -23.87
CA ILE A 236 36.19 54.41 -23.81
C ILE A 236 35.88 53.22 -24.75
N GLU A 237 36.27 53.31 -26.02
CA GLU A 237 36.10 52.22 -27.01
C GLU A 237 36.76 50.91 -26.54
N ARG A 238 37.95 50.98 -25.93
CA ARG A 238 38.64 49.83 -25.32
C ARG A 238 37.87 49.30 -24.11
N TRP A 239 37.43 50.15 -23.20
CA TRP A 239 36.73 49.77 -21.97
C TRP A 239 35.40 49.08 -22.28
N GLU A 240 34.58 49.66 -23.16
CA GLU A 240 33.32 49.06 -23.63
C GLU A 240 33.55 47.71 -24.31
N SER A 241 34.59 47.60 -25.14
CA SER A 241 34.97 46.33 -25.80
C SER A 241 35.38 45.24 -24.80
N ILE A 242 36.20 45.57 -23.80
CA ILE A 242 36.63 44.63 -22.75
C ILE A 242 35.46 44.23 -21.85
N TRP A 243 34.60 45.18 -21.50
CA TRP A 243 33.43 44.93 -20.67
C TRP A 243 32.42 43.99 -21.35
N ASN A 244 32.13 44.23 -22.62
CA ASN A 244 31.28 43.40 -23.48
C ASN A 244 31.84 41.97 -23.64
N GLN A 245 33.16 41.79 -23.58
CA GLN A 245 33.79 40.45 -23.53
C GLN A 245 33.47 39.75 -22.20
N GLY A 246 33.65 40.43 -21.06
CA GLY A 246 33.29 39.90 -19.73
C GLY A 246 31.81 39.54 -19.61
N GLU A 247 30.91 40.41 -20.07
CA GLU A 247 29.46 40.17 -20.04
C GLU A 247 29.02 38.98 -20.92
N LYS A 248 29.65 38.78 -22.09
CA LYS A 248 29.43 37.59 -22.92
C LYS A 248 29.92 36.31 -22.24
N ILE A 249 30.98 36.37 -21.46
CA ILE A 249 31.47 35.23 -20.68
C ILE A 249 30.45 34.91 -19.57
N LEU A 250 29.91 35.91 -18.86
CA LEU A 250 28.81 35.69 -17.90
C LEU A 250 27.57 35.06 -18.57
N GLU A 251 27.17 35.55 -19.75
CA GLU A 251 25.99 35.03 -20.47
C GLU A 251 26.16 33.55 -20.87
N LYS A 252 27.38 33.10 -21.20
CA LYS A 252 27.70 31.67 -21.38
C LYS A 252 27.52 30.90 -20.06
N ILE A 253 28.07 31.41 -18.97
CA ILE A 253 28.12 30.76 -17.65
C ILE A 253 26.70 30.55 -17.11
N ASP A 254 25.85 31.59 -17.14
CA ASP A 254 24.46 31.48 -16.71
C ASP A 254 23.71 30.39 -17.52
N LYS A 255 23.88 30.34 -18.85
CA LYS A 255 23.28 29.31 -19.72
C LYS A 255 23.82 27.90 -19.51
N LEU A 256 24.99 27.74 -18.89
CA LEU A 256 25.55 26.44 -18.50
C LEU A 256 25.04 26.04 -17.11
N LEU A 257 24.95 26.99 -16.16
CA LEU A 257 24.36 26.76 -14.84
C LEU A 257 22.88 26.40 -14.90
N GLU A 258 22.07 27.04 -15.77
CA GLU A 258 20.67 26.67 -16.00
C GLU A 258 20.49 25.22 -16.47
N LYS A 259 21.44 24.68 -17.24
CA LYS A 259 21.45 23.28 -17.69
C LYS A 259 21.91 22.31 -16.60
N GLY A 260 22.79 22.78 -15.72
CA GLY A 260 23.51 21.97 -14.72
C GLY A 260 24.91 21.53 -15.16
N SER A 261 25.53 22.28 -16.08
CA SER A 261 26.87 22.04 -16.62
C SER A 261 27.94 22.75 -15.76
N TRP A 262 28.11 22.36 -14.50
CA TRP A 262 29.02 23.06 -13.56
C TRP A 262 30.49 23.05 -14.02
N PHE A 263 30.95 21.92 -14.56
CA PHE A 263 32.33 21.77 -15.01
C PHE A 263 32.62 22.66 -16.24
N ASP A 264 31.70 22.69 -17.21
CA ASP A 264 31.80 23.56 -18.37
C ASP A 264 31.72 25.04 -17.96
N ALA A 265 30.84 25.38 -17.01
CA ALA A 265 30.71 26.72 -16.45
C ALA A 265 32.00 27.18 -15.76
N PHE A 266 32.67 26.30 -15.01
CA PHE A 266 33.98 26.58 -14.38
C PHE A 266 35.11 26.70 -15.43
N GLY A 267 35.07 25.90 -16.49
CA GLY A 267 35.99 26.05 -17.63
C GLY A 267 35.83 27.40 -18.33
N VAL A 268 34.59 27.86 -18.52
CA VAL A 268 34.30 29.18 -19.11
C VAL A 268 34.57 30.32 -18.12
N ALA A 269 34.41 30.13 -16.81
CA ALA A 269 34.76 31.13 -15.80
C ALA A 269 36.25 31.51 -15.84
N GLN A 270 37.13 30.57 -16.19
CA GLN A 270 38.55 30.84 -16.41
C GLN A 270 38.81 31.80 -17.59
N GLU A 271 37.87 32.00 -18.54
CA GLU A 271 37.99 33.04 -19.56
C GLU A 271 38.04 34.46 -18.93
N LEU A 272 37.42 34.68 -17.76
CA LEU A 272 37.44 35.97 -17.05
C LEU A 272 38.85 36.38 -16.59
N LEU A 273 39.71 35.41 -16.29
CA LEU A 273 41.11 35.66 -15.90
C LEU A 273 41.94 36.28 -17.04
N TRP A 274 41.46 36.19 -18.29
CA TRP A 274 42.11 36.76 -19.48
C TRP A 274 41.42 38.02 -20.00
N VAL A 275 40.29 38.43 -19.40
CA VAL A 275 39.67 39.74 -19.63
C VAL A 275 40.60 40.80 -19.05
N ASN A 276 41.00 41.79 -19.85
CA ASN A 276 42.05 42.75 -19.51
C ASN A 276 41.55 43.88 -18.58
N ASN A 277 41.13 43.51 -17.36
CA ASN A 277 40.57 44.38 -16.32
C ASN A 277 40.58 43.68 -14.94
N THR A 278 41.05 44.37 -13.90
CA THR A 278 41.29 43.83 -12.55
C THR A 278 40.00 43.32 -11.88
N TYR A 279 38.90 44.07 -11.95
CA TYR A 279 37.61 43.69 -11.38
C TYR A 279 37.03 42.40 -12.01
N TRP A 280 37.19 42.23 -13.32
CA TRP A 280 36.82 41.00 -14.01
C TRP A 280 37.68 39.80 -13.59
N GLN A 281 39.00 39.99 -13.46
CA GLN A 281 39.96 38.95 -13.07
C GLN A 281 39.87 38.53 -11.59
N THR A 282 39.37 39.39 -10.71
CA THR A 282 39.32 39.16 -9.26
C THR A 282 37.87 39.10 -8.77
N THR A 283 37.28 40.23 -8.38
CA THR A 283 35.97 40.31 -7.71
C THR A 283 34.84 39.60 -8.45
N LYS A 284 34.82 39.64 -9.80
CA LYS A 284 33.82 38.89 -10.58
C LYS A 284 34.15 37.42 -10.73
N TYR A 285 35.42 37.05 -10.93
CA TYR A 285 35.83 35.65 -11.01
C TYR A 285 35.51 34.90 -9.71
N ASP A 286 35.87 35.48 -8.55
CA ASP A 286 35.61 34.91 -7.24
C ASP A 286 34.10 34.73 -6.98
N ALA A 287 33.31 35.80 -7.19
CA ALA A 287 31.85 35.76 -7.01
C ALA A 287 31.14 34.78 -7.99
N ILE A 288 31.75 34.48 -9.14
CA ILE A 288 31.26 33.48 -10.09
C ILE A 288 31.64 32.06 -9.66
N ASN A 289 32.82 31.85 -9.07
CA ASN A 289 33.19 30.56 -8.48
C ASN A 289 32.29 30.22 -7.29
N ASP A 290 32.01 31.19 -6.41
CA ASP A 290 31.04 31.03 -5.31
C ASP A 290 29.65 30.64 -5.85
N LEU A 291 29.19 31.30 -6.92
CA LEU A 291 27.92 30.97 -7.58
C LEU A 291 27.94 29.57 -8.20
N ILE A 292 29.01 29.17 -8.88
CA ILE A 292 29.16 27.83 -9.48
C ILE A 292 29.14 26.76 -8.38
N GLN A 293 29.86 26.96 -7.26
CA GLN A 293 29.87 26.03 -6.13
C GLN A 293 28.49 25.94 -5.47
N ALA A 294 27.85 27.06 -5.17
CA ALA A 294 26.50 27.06 -4.59
C ALA A 294 25.49 26.35 -5.51
N THR A 295 25.54 26.60 -6.82
CA THR A 295 24.66 25.93 -7.79
C THR A 295 25.00 24.44 -7.95
N GLN A 296 26.27 24.04 -7.78
CA GLN A 296 26.67 22.62 -7.73
C GLN A 296 26.11 21.92 -6.48
N GLU A 297 26.04 22.61 -5.34
CA GLU A 297 25.45 22.07 -4.11
C GLU A 297 23.93 21.92 -4.23
N GLU A 298 23.21 22.92 -4.76
CA GLU A 298 21.81 22.78 -5.16
C GLU A 298 21.63 21.67 -6.21
N GLY A 299 22.62 21.49 -7.10
CA GLY A 299 22.66 20.42 -8.10
C GLY A 299 22.59 19.01 -7.50
N LYS A 300 23.14 18.79 -6.29
CA LYS A 300 23.04 17.50 -5.58
C LYS A 300 21.60 17.16 -5.23
N ILE A 301 20.80 18.17 -4.86
CA ILE A 301 19.37 18.03 -4.56
C ILE A 301 18.60 17.58 -5.82
N ILE A 302 18.94 18.13 -6.99
CA ILE A 302 18.34 17.73 -8.28
C ILE A 302 18.61 16.25 -8.62
N GLU A 303 19.80 15.73 -8.31
CA GLU A 303 20.11 14.31 -8.49
C GLU A 303 19.45 13.42 -7.41
N GLU A 304 19.30 13.90 -6.18
CA GLU A 304 18.52 13.19 -5.14
C GLU A 304 17.03 13.08 -5.54
N ILE A 305 16.43 14.18 -6.02
CA ILE A 305 15.07 14.19 -6.58
C ILE A 305 14.92 13.14 -7.69
N ARG A 306 15.89 13.01 -8.60
CA ARG A 306 15.88 11.97 -9.65
C ARG A 306 15.94 10.56 -9.08
N SER A 307 16.76 10.31 -8.07
CA SER A 307 16.83 8.98 -7.42
C SER A 307 15.49 8.56 -6.81
N TYR A 308 14.72 9.50 -6.25
CA TYR A 308 13.35 9.23 -5.79
C TYR A 308 12.36 9.03 -6.94
N ILE A 309 12.55 9.73 -8.08
CA ILE A 309 11.76 9.53 -9.31
C ILE A 309 11.99 8.14 -9.89
N GLU A 310 13.23 7.66 -9.92
CA GLU A 310 13.62 6.34 -10.43
C GLU A 310 13.20 5.21 -9.49
N ALA A 311 13.31 5.41 -8.17
CA ALA A 311 12.80 4.47 -7.17
C ALA A 311 11.27 4.32 -7.19
N GLY A 312 10.56 5.33 -7.69
CA GLY A 312 9.14 5.28 -7.99
C GLY A 312 8.19 5.23 -6.78
N GLY A 313 6.89 5.32 -7.05
CA GLY A 313 5.82 5.17 -6.06
C GLY A 313 5.59 6.41 -5.19
N LEU A 314 4.35 6.53 -4.68
CA LEU A 314 3.80 7.75 -4.08
C LEU A 314 4.66 8.33 -2.93
N LYS A 315 5.26 7.47 -2.09
CA LYS A 315 6.10 7.93 -0.97
C LYS A 315 7.34 8.68 -1.48
N ASN A 316 8.03 8.13 -2.46
CA ASN A 316 9.25 8.71 -3.01
C ASN A 316 8.91 9.96 -3.85
N PHE A 317 7.84 9.92 -4.63
CA PHE A 317 7.31 11.07 -5.37
C PHE A 317 6.97 12.26 -4.46
N ARG A 318 6.38 12.03 -3.28
CA ARG A 318 6.13 13.10 -2.29
C ARG A 318 7.40 13.68 -1.69
N SER A 319 8.43 12.86 -1.41
CA SER A 319 9.76 13.35 -0.99
C SER A 319 10.41 14.19 -2.09
N ALA A 320 10.36 13.72 -3.34
CA ALA A 320 10.91 14.38 -4.51
C ALA A 320 10.24 15.74 -4.78
N ILE A 321 8.91 15.81 -4.70
CA ILE A 321 8.15 17.07 -4.80
C ILE A 321 8.61 18.04 -3.72
N LYS A 322 8.69 17.62 -2.45
CA LYS A 322 9.09 18.53 -1.37
C LYS A 322 10.48 19.11 -1.61
N LEU A 323 11.48 18.27 -1.91
CA LEU A 323 12.84 18.73 -2.23
C LEU A 323 12.85 19.68 -3.44
N ALA A 324 12.01 19.43 -4.45
CA ALA A 324 11.89 20.29 -5.62
C ALA A 324 11.19 21.63 -5.31
N GLU A 325 10.25 21.64 -4.34
CA GLU A 325 9.55 22.82 -3.87
C GLU A 325 10.42 23.72 -3.00
N ASP A 326 11.29 23.14 -2.19
CA ASP A 326 12.28 23.83 -1.34
C ASP A 326 13.36 24.58 -2.17
N VAL A 327 13.52 24.28 -3.48
CA VAL A 327 14.45 25.01 -4.37
C VAL A 327 14.03 26.48 -4.57
N SER A 328 14.94 27.38 -4.16
CA SER A 328 14.79 28.84 -4.18
C SER A 328 14.50 29.41 -5.56
N GLN A 329 13.58 30.40 -5.63
CA GLN A 329 13.28 31.18 -6.85
C GLN A 329 14.48 31.94 -7.43
N LYS A 330 15.56 32.14 -6.66
CA LYS A 330 16.80 32.79 -7.13
C LYS A 330 17.80 31.82 -7.76
N SER A 331 17.62 30.51 -7.57
CA SER A 331 18.49 29.47 -8.12
C SER A 331 18.39 29.42 -9.64
N ARG A 332 19.53 29.21 -10.32
CA ARG A 332 19.56 28.87 -11.76
C ARG A 332 18.83 27.56 -12.08
N LEU A 333 18.66 26.69 -11.07
CA LEU A 333 18.00 25.40 -11.19
C LEU A 333 16.50 25.46 -10.90
N TYR A 334 15.94 26.60 -10.48
CA TYR A 334 14.52 26.73 -10.15
C TYR A 334 13.62 26.20 -11.28
N LYS A 335 13.88 26.61 -12.52
CA LYS A 335 13.13 26.16 -13.71
C LYS A 335 13.23 24.65 -13.96
N LYS A 336 14.42 24.07 -13.72
CA LYS A 336 14.70 22.63 -13.83
C LYS A 336 13.96 21.85 -12.72
N SER A 337 13.91 22.41 -11.52
CA SER A 337 13.18 21.86 -10.37
C SER A 337 11.66 21.82 -10.63
N ARG A 338 11.06 22.93 -11.11
CA ARG A 338 9.62 22.97 -11.40
C ARG A 338 9.23 22.01 -12.54
N ALA A 339 10.08 21.83 -13.54
CA ALA A 339 9.86 20.81 -14.58
C ALA A 339 9.84 19.37 -14.02
N LEU A 340 10.64 19.07 -12.99
CA LEU A 340 10.60 17.77 -12.30
C LEU A 340 9.32 17.59 -11.49
N ILE A 341 8.75 18.65 -10.90
CA ILE A 341 7.43 18.59 -10.23
C ILE A 341 6.34 18.19 -11.23
N ASP A 342 6.33 18.74 -12.44
CA ASP A 342 5.37 18.37 -13.47
C ASP A 342 5.61 16.94 -14.00
N GLU A 343 6.86 16.47 -14.09
CA GLU A 343 7.17 15.08 -14.43
C GLU A 343 6.67 14.08 -13.36
N ILE A 344 6.92 14.38 -12.08
CA ILE A 344 6.43 13.58 -10.95
C ILE A 344 4.90 13.58 -10.93
N SER A 345 4.28 14.74 -11.11
CA SER A 345 2.82 14.88 -11.15
C SER A 345 2.21 14.12 -12.31
N THR A 346 2.87 14.06 -13.47
CA THR A 346 2.46 13.22 -14.60
C THR A 346 2.47 11.74 -14.20
N LYS A 347 3.55 11.26 -13.57
CA LYS A 347 3.67 9.87 -13.10
C LYS A 347 2.62 9.52 -12.03
N MET A 348 2.30 10.46 -11.14
CA MET A 348 1.23 10.31 -10.15
C MET A 348 -0.16 10.27 -10.80
N MET A 349 -0.40 11.10 -11.83
CA MET A 349 -1.67 11.06 -12.57
C MET A 349 -1.84 9.77 -13.39
N THR A 350 -0.76 9.12 -13.84
CA THR A 350 -0.82 7.76 -14.38
C THR A 350 -1.20 6.75 -13.30
N MET A 351 -0.51 6.75 -12.16
CA MET A 351 -0.86 5.86 -11.03
C MET A 351 -2.32 6.01 -10.58
N ALA A 352 -2.83 7.25 -10.52
CA ALA A 352 -4.22 7.52 -10.14
C ALA A 352 -5.23 6.94 -11.15
N ARG A 353 -4.93 7.01 -12.45
CA ARG A 353 -5.72 6.38 -13.52
C ARG A 353 -5.66 4.85 -13.43
N ASP A 354 -4.49 4.27 -13.19
CA ASP A 354 -4.31 2.83 -13.04
C ASP A 354 -5.12 2.29 -11.84
N SER A 355 -5.11 2.98 -10.70
CA SER A 355 -5.96 2.67 -9.54
C SER A 355 -7.46 2.74 -9.87
N LEU A 356 -7.89 3.74 -10.65
CA LEU A 356 -9.31 3.87 -11.03
C LEU A 356 -9.76 2.75 -11.99
N VAL A 357 -8.88 2.31 -12.89
CA VAL A 357 -9.10 1.15 -13.78
C VAL A 357 -9.11 -0.16 -12.99
N ALA A 358 -8.31 -0.26 -11.92
CA ALA A 358 -8.31 -1.38 -10.97
C ALA A 358 -9.48 -1.35 -9.96
N GLU A 359 -10.47 -0.47 -10.16
CA GLU A 359 -11.65 -0.28 -9.31
C GLU A 359 -11.34 0.20 -7.87
N ASP A 360 -10.12 0.68 -7.59
CA ASP A 360 -9.73 1.33 -6.33
C ASP A 360 -9.87 2.85 -6.44
N TRP A 361 -11.11 3.33 -6.30
CA TRP A 361 -11.41 4.76 -6.33
C TRP A 361 -10.86 5.51 -5.10
N GLN A 362 -10.57 4.82 -3.99
CA GLN A 362 -9.97 5.42 -2.79
C GLN A 362 -8.51 5.81 -3.06
N GLU A 363 -7.68 4.89 -3.56
CA GLU A 363 -6.29 5.16 -3.89
C GLU A 363 -6.19 6.13 -5.08
N ALA A 364 -7.03 6.00 -6.10
CA ALA A 364 -7.10 6.95 -7.21
C ALA A 364 -7.31 8.40 -6.75
N ILE A 365 -8.28 8.62 -5.86
CA ILE A 365 -8.56 9.94 -5.26
C ILE A 365 -7.42 10.37 -4.33
N TYR A 366 -6.82 9.45 -3.56
CA TYR A 366 -5.73 9.77 -2.64
C TYR A 366 -4.46 10.22 -3.38
N VAL A 367 -4.02 9.46 -4.40
CA VAL A 367 -2.86 9.77 -5.25
C VAL A 367 -3.04 11.13 -5.95
N ALA A 368 -4.18 11.34 -6.61
CA ALA A 368 -4.47 12.60 -7.29
C ALA A 368 -4.48 13.80 -6.32
N ARG A 369 -4.96 13.61 -5.08
CA ARG A 369 -4.90 14.65 -4.03
C ARG A 369 -3.48 14.99 -3.55
N GLN A 370 -2.48 14.17 -3.85
CA GLN A 370 -1.08 14.50 -3.54
C GLN A 370 -0.40 15.33 -4.65
N VAL A 371 -1.05 15.56 -5.80
CA VAL A 371 -0.52 16.47 -6.84
C VAL A 371 -0.50 17.91 -6.29
N PRO A 372 0.66 18.58 -6.26
CA PRO A 372 0.84 19.85 -5.54
C PRO A 372 0.28 21.04 -6.32
N ASP A 373 -0.09 22.10 -5.60
CA ASP A 373 -0.53 23.38 -6.19
C ASP A 373 0.53 24.07 -7.05
N SER A 374 1.80 23.66 -6.92
CA SER A 374 2.92 24.15 -7.73
C SER A 374 3.05 23.46 -9.10
N SER A 375 2.26 22.41 -9.39
CA SER A 375 2.22 21.75 -10.69
C SER A 375 1.16 22.32 -11.62
N GLN A 376 1.46 22.38 -12.92
CA GLN A 376 0.52 22.71 -13.97
C GLN A 376 -0.66 21.71 -14.05
N LEU A 377 -0.43 20.47 -13.63
CA LEU A 377 -1.42 19.37 -13.62
C LEU A 377 -2.44 19.45 -12.48
N LYS A 378 -2.29 20.38 -11.52
CA LYS A 378 -3.17 20.48 -10.34
C LYS A 378 -4.67 20.50 -10.70
N LYS A 379 -5.04 21.26 -11.74
CA LYS A 379 -6.44 21.36 -12.19
C LYS A 379 -6.96 20.06 -12.83
N GLU A 380 -6.12 19.36 -13.58
CA GLU A 380 -6.46 18.04 -14.14
C GLU A 380 -6.63 17.01 -13.03
N ALA A 381 -5.80 17.07 -11.99
CA ALA A 381 -5.94 16.23 -10.80
C ALA A 381 -7.25 16.50 -10.04
N ASP A 382 -7.66 17.76 -9.89
CA ASP A 382 -8.93 18.12 -9.25
C ASP A 382 -10.16 17.70 -10.07
N ASP A 383 -10.16 17.92 -11.39
CA ASP A 383 -11.22 17.41 -12.28
C ASP A 383 -11.27 15.86 -12.24
N PHE A 384 -10.11 15.18 -12.20
CA PHE A 384 -10.01 13.73 -12.09
C PHE A 384 -10.52 13.20 -10.74
N ILE A 385 -10.29 13.92 -9.64
CA ILE A 385 -10.85 13.59 -8.33
C ILE A 385 -12.39 13.63 -8.36
N ASP A 386 -12.99 14.53 -9.14
CA ASP A 386 -14.45 14.56 -9.33
C ASP A 386 -14.94 13.43 -10.27
N LEU A 387 -14.18 13.04 -11.29
CA LEU A 387 -14.48 11.89 -12.15
C LEU A 387 -14.40 10.56 -11.38
N ALA A 388 -13.36 10.36 -10.57
CA ALA A 388 -13.20 9.19 -9.71
C ALA A 388 -14.31 9.11 -8.64
N GLN A 389 -14.76 10.24 -8.10
CA GLN A 389 -15.95 10.29 -7.26
C GLN A 389 -17.23 9.91 -8.02
N ALA A 390 -17.40 10.35 -9.27
CA ALA A 390 -18.53 9.95 -10.10
C ALA A 390 -18.55 8.43 -10.33
N HIS A 391 -17.41 7.81 -10.63
CA HIS A 391 -17.26 6.35 -10.69
C HIS A 391 -17.72 5.66 -9.38
N SER A 392 -17.28 6.14 -8.22
CA SER A 392 -17.66 5.56 -6.92
C SER A 392 -19.16 5.62 -6.60
N LEU A 393 -19.89 6.56 -7.22
CA LEU A 393 -21.34 6.69 -7.13
C LEU A 393 -22.05 5.76 -8.13
N ALA A 394 -21.60 5.75 -9.39
CA ALA A 394 -22.12 4.88 -10.43
C ALA A 394 -21.98 3.39 -10.06
N TRP A 395 -20.91 3.02 -9.35
CA TRP A 395 -20.67 1.67 -8.83
C TRP A 395 -21.87 1.04 -8.09
N ARG A 396 -22.65 1.88 -7.39
CA ARG A 396 -23.82 1.42 -6.62
C ARG A 396 -25.02 1.00 -7.48
N LYS A 397 -25.02 1.32 -8.78
CA LYS A 397 -26.05 0.94 -9.77
C LYS A 397 -27.49 1.16 -9.30
N THR A 398 -27.75 2.31 -8.66
CA THR A 398 -29.12 2.80 -8.38
C THR A 398 -29.44 3.99 -9.27
N VAL A 399 -30.72 4.28 -9.51
CA VAL A 399 -31.15 5.45 -10.31
C VAL A 399 -30.51 6.71 -9.77
N ARG A 400 -30.72 7.00 -8.47
CA ARG A 400 -30.19 8.21 -7.82
C ARG A 400 -28.66 8.30 -7.86
N THR A 401 -27.95 7.19 -7.64
CA THR A 401 -26.48 7.26 -7.63
C THR A 401 -25.86 7.35 -9.02
N LEU A 402 -26.59 6.93 -10.07
CA LEU A 402 -26.24 7.23 -11.46
C LEU A 402 -26.53 8.69 -11.78
N GLU A 403 -27.64 9.27 -11.30
CA GLU A 403 -27.91 10.72 -11.42
C GLU A 403 -26.82 11.56 -10.72
N ASP A 404 -26.45 11.21 -9.48
CA ASP A 404 -25.37 11.86 -8.73
C ASP A 404 -24.01 11.74 -9.45
N ALA A 405 -23.75 10.63 -10.16
CA ALA A 405 -22.53 10.40 -10.94
C ALA A 405 -22.50 11.22 -12.24
N ILE A 406 -23.58 11.17 -13.03
CA ILE A 406 -23.78 11.98 -14.24
C ILE A 406 -23.62 13.46 -13.89
N ALA A 407 -24.31 13.93 -12.86
CA ALA A 407 -24.27 15.31 -12.42
C ALA A 407 -22.91 15.76 -11.84
N LYS A 408 -21.97 14.85 -11.58
CA LYS A 408 -20.55 15.17 -11.32
C LYS A 408 -19.73 15.22 -12.60
N ALA A 409 -19.81 14.18 -13.43
CA ALA A 409 -19.06 14.12 -14.69
C ALA A 409 -19.42 15.28 -15.64
N GLU A 410 -20.68 15.71 -15.68
CA GLU A 410 -21.14 16.85 -16.49
C GLU A 410 -20.65 18.22 -15.99
N ARG A 411 -20.10 18.34 -14.76
CA ARG A 411 -19.51 19.59 -14.26
C ARG A 411 -18.08 19.82 -14.73
N ILE A 412 -17.41 18.76 -15.18
CA ILE A 412 -16.06 18.84 -15.73
C ILE A 412 -16.14 19.70 -16.99
N LYS A 413 -15.28 20.73 -17.07
CA LYS A 413 -15.40 21.77 -18.09
C LYS A 413 -14.78 21.30 -19.41
N GLN A 414 -15.28 21.82 -20.53
CA GLN A 414 -14.71 21.55 -21.87
C GLN A 414 -13.23 21.96 -22.02
N SER A 415 -12.71 22.81 -21.12
CA SER A 415 -11.29 23.15 -21.04
C SER A 415 -10.42 22.09 -20.36
N SER A 416 -11.01 21.01 -19.83
CA SER A 416 -10.31 19.95 -19.10
C SER A 416 -9.86 18.83 -20.05
N PRO A 417 -8.61 18.32 -19.96
CA PRO A 417 -8.12 17.22 -20.79
C PRO A 417 -8.96 15.94 -20.70
N ILE A 418 -9.67 15.72 -19.59
CA ILE A 418 -10.52 14.53 -19.36
C ILE A 418 -12.00 14.75 -19.70
N TYR A 419 -12.37 15.89 -20.29
CA TYR A 419 -13.77 16.22 -20.60
C TYR A 419 -14.45 15.15 -21.47
N ASP A 420 -13.82 14.75 -22.58
CA ASP A 420 -14.41 13.77 -23.50
C ASP A 420 -14.55 12.37 -22.87
N GLU A 421 -13.71 12.03 -21.89
CA GLU A 421 -13.86 10.82 -21.08
C GLU A 421 -15.06 10.92 -20.13
N ALA A 422 -15.16 12.02 -19.37
CA ALA A 422 -16.27 12.28 -18.46
C ALA A 422 -17.63 12.28 -19.17
N GLN A 423 -17.75 12.92 -20.34
CA GLN A 423 -19.01 12.94 -21.11
C GLN A 423 -19.39 11.56 -21.66
N ARG A 424 -18.42 10.76 -22.16
CA ARG A 424 -18.69 9.38 -22.60
C ARG A 424 -19.15 8.48 -21.45
N LEU A 425 -18.63 8.68 -20.24
CA LEU A 425 -19.06 7.98 -19.03
C LEU A 425 -20.47 8.43 -18.60
N ALA A 426 -20.74 9.74 -18.60
CA ALA A 426 -22.07 10.27 -18.33
C ALA A 426 -23.12 9.71 -19.31
N ASP A 427 -22.84 9.68 -20.61
CA ASP A 427 -23.75 9.15 -21.63
C ASP A 427 -23.94 7.63 -21.54
N LYS A 428 -22.95 6.88 -21.06
CA LYS A 428 -23.10 5.46 -20.71
C LYS A 428 -24.05 5.30 -19.51
N TRP A 429 -23.86 6.08 -18.44
CA TRP A 429 -24.73 6.04 -17.26
C TRP A 429 -26.18 6.48 -17.58
N LYS A 430 -26.38 7.45 -18.50
CA LYS A 430 -27.70 7.85 -19.05
C LYS A 430 -28.41 6.74 -19.84
N GLN A 431 -27.68 5.73 -20.31
CA GLN A 431 -28.26 4.53 -20.93
C GLN A 431 -28.57 3.46 -19.86
N GLU A 432 -27.65 3.22 -18.94
CA GLU A 432 -27.80 2.26 -17.84
C GLU A 432 -28.96 2.61 -16.89
N ILE A 433 -29.15 3.89 -16.56
CA ILE A 433 -30.21 4.37 -15.66
C ILE A 433 -31.61 3.93 -16.08
N LYS A 434 -31.88 3.83 -17.39
CA LYS A 434 -33.18 3.36 -17.91
C LYS A 434 -33.43 1.91 -17.53
N GLY A 435 -32.41 1.05 -17.70
CA GLY A 435 -32.46 -0.35 -17.29
C GLY A 435 -32.58 -0.48 -15.78
N VAL A 436 -31.75 0.23 -15.02
CA VAL A 436 -31.77 0.23 -13.55
C VAL A 436 -33.14 0.65 -13.02
N ALA A 437 -33.79 1.66 -13.60
CA ALA A 437 -35.13 2.09 -13.22
C ALA A 437 -36.21 1.01 -13.45
N PHE A 438 -36.11 0.21 -14.53
CA PHE A 438 -36.99 -0.96 -14.70
C PHE A 438 -36.69 -2.02 -13.63
N LEU A 439 -35.42 -2.29 -13.32
CA LEU A 439 -35.02 -3.32 -12.37
C LEU A 439 -35.38 -2.95 -10.92
N GLU A 440 -35.21 -1.70 -10.50
CA GLU A 440 -35.67 -1.20 -9.19
C GLU A 440 -37.19 -1.32 -9.03
N ARG A 441 -37.97 -0.92 -10.05
CA ARG A 441 -39.43 -1.09 -10.01
C ARG A 441 -39.83 -2.57 -9.98
N ALA A 442 -39.10 -3.44 -10.67
CA ALA A 442 -39.31 -4.89 -10.61
C ALA A 442 -39.03 -5.43 -9.20
N ARG A 443 -37.87 -5.11 -8.61
CA ARG A 443 -37.50 -5.45 -7.23
C ARG A 443 -38.56 -5.01 -6.21
N ASN A 444 -39.05 -3.77 -6.32
CA ASN A 444 -40.10 -3.24 -5.44
C ASN A 444 -41.45 -4.00 -5.58
N ARG A 445 -41.79 -4.47 -6.78
CA ARG A 445 -42.97 -5.35 -6.99
C ARG A 445 -42.75 -6.75 -6.43
N ALA A 446 -41.54 -7.30 -6.56
CA ALA A 446 -41.17 -8.61 -6.04
C ALA A 446 -41.09 -8.64 -4.49
N GLN A 447 -40.76 -7.52 -3.85
CA GLN A 447 -40.59 -7.41 -2.39
C GLN A 447 -41.84 -7.82 -1.59
N VAL A 448 -43.03 -7.74 -2.19
CA VAL A 448 -44.31 -8.18 -1.57
C VAL A 448 -44.38 -9.71 -1.44
N GLY A 449 -43.56 -10.46 -2.18
CA GLY A 449 -43.48 -11.93 -2.12
C GLY A 449 -44.67 -12.70 -2.71
N THR A 450 -45.73 -12.01 -3.14
CA THR A 450 -46.91 -12.64 -3.76
C THR A 450 -46.63 -13.07 -5.19
N VAL A 451 -47.31 -14.14 -5.64
CA VAL A 451 -47.24 -14.61 -7.04
C VAL A 451 -47.60 -13.50 -8.04
N GLU A 452 -48.53 -12.62 -7.70
CA GLU A 452 -48.87 -11.44 -8.51
C GLU A 452 -47.71 -10.42 -8.56
N GLY A 453 -47.14 -10.04 -7.41
CA GLY A 453 -46.00 -9.12 -7.33
C GLY A 453 -44.78 -9.63 -8.10
N LEU A 454 -44.48 -10.93 -7.99
CA LEU A 454 -43.41 -11.61 -8.72
C LEU A 454 -43.68 -11.67 -10.23
N ARG A 455 -44.93 -11.93 -10.67
CA ARG A 455 -45.31 -11.89 -12.10
C ARG A 455 -45.22 -10.47 -12.67
N ALA A 456 -45.59 -9.46 -11.89
CA ALA A 456 -45.46 -8.05 -12.26
C ALA A 456 -43.99 -7.62 -12.33
N ALA A 457 -43.14 -8.08 -11.39
CA ALA A 457 -41.70 -7.87 -11.41
C ALA A 457 -41.04 -8.47 -12.66
N ILE A 458 -41.35 -9.73 -12.99
CA ILE A 458 -40.89 -10.39 -14.22
C ILE A 458 -41.33 -9.61 -15.48
N THR A 459 -42.52 -9.00 -15.46
CA THR A 459 -43.04 -8.22 -16.59
C THR A 459 -42.27 -6.90 -16.76
N GLU A 460 -42.03 -6.18 -15.66
CA GLU A 460 -41.25 -4.93 -15.64
C GLU A 460 -39.79 -5.17 -16.05
N ALA A 461 -39.13 -6.20 -15.51
CA ALA A 461 -37.73 -6.52 -15.83
C ALA A 461 -37.53 -7.05 -17.27
N ARG A 462 -38.56 -7.58 -17.93
CA ARG A 462 -38.50 -7.96 -19.36
C ARG A 462 -38.43 -6.77 -20.32
N LEU A 463 -38.68 -5.55 -19.84
CA LEU A 463 -38.52 -4.32 -20.64
C LEU A 463 -37.03 -3.96 -20.83
N ILE A 464 -36.13 -4.62 -20.09
CA ILE A 464 -34.68 -4.50 -20.20
C ILE A 464 -34.23 -5.38 -21.38
N THR A 465 -33.75 -4.75 -22.46
CA THR A 465 -33.27 -5.43 -23.68
C THR A 465 -31.86 -6.02 -23.49
N ASN A 466 -31.48 -6.98 -24.34
CA ASN A 466 -30.15 -7.60 -24.34
C ASN A 466 -29.00 -6.62 -24.66
N SER A 467 -29.30 -5.46 -25.24
CA SER A 467 -28.38 -4.34 -25.42
C SER A 467 -28.07 -3.54 -24.15
N SER A 468 -28.81 -3.76 -23.05
CA SER A 468 -28.59 -3.06 -21.79
C SER A 468 -27.49 -3.74 -20.95
N PRO A 469 -26.50 -3.01 -20.42
CA PRO A 469 -25.42 -3.61 -19.59
C PRO A 469 -25.93 -4.42 -18.39
N ILE A 470 -27.07 -4.04 -17.81
CA ILE A 470 -27.71 -4.74 -16.68
C ILE A 470 -28.60 -5.94 -17.09
N TRP A 471 -28.63 -6.35 -18.36
CA TRP A 471 -29.54 -7.41 -18.83
C TRP A 471 -29.31 -8.76 -18.15
N GLN A 472 -28.05 -9.15 -17.91
CA GLN A 472 -27.71 -10.41 -17.25
C GLN A 472 -28.20 -10.46 -15.79
N GLU A 473 -28.11 -9.32 -15.09
CA GLU A 473 -28.65 -9.13 -13.74
C GLU A 473 -30.18 -9.30 -13.75
N ALA A 474 -30.86 -8.64 -14.70
CA ALA A 474 -32.30 -8.76 -14.88
C ALA A 474 -32.77 -10.18 -15.22
N GLN A 475 -32.08 -10.92 -16.10
CA GLN A 475 -32.42 -12.32 -16.40
C GLN A 475 -32.22 -13.23 -15.18
N THR A 476 -31.21 -12.93 -14.35
CA THR A 476 -30.95 -13.68 -13.12
C THR A 476 -32.09 -13.52 -12.12
N GLU A 477 -32.55 -12.29 -11.88
CA GLU A 477 -33.71 -12.02 -11.01
C GLU A 477 -35.02 -12.58 -11.59
N ILE A 478 -35.25 -12.46 -12.91
CA ILE A 478 -36.38 -13.10 -13.59
C ILE A 478 -36.39 -14.62 -13.38
N SER A 479 -35.21 -15.27 -13.35
CA SER A 479 -35.08 -16.70 -13.07
C SER A 479 -35.44 -17.03 -11.61
N GLN A 480 -34.93 -16.24 -10.65
CA GLN A 480 -35.24 -16.41 -9.23
C GLN A 480 -36.73 -16.20 -8.92
N TRP A 481 -37.34 -15.14 -9.46
CA TRP A 481 -38.79 -14.89 -9.29
C TRP A 481 -39.64 -15.98 -9.95
N ARG A 482 -39.22 -16.53 -11.10
CA ARG A 482 -39.86 -17.71 -11.71
C ARG A 482 -39.81 -18.92 -10.76
N GLN A 483 -38.66 -19.19 -10.14
CA GLN A 483 -38.54 -20.29 -9.17
C GLN A 483 -39.41 -20.06 -7.93
N GLN A 484 -39.45 -18.84 -7.38
CA GLN A 484 -40.32 -18.48 -6.25
C GLN A 484 -41.81 -18.67 -6.58
N ILE A 485 -42.24 -18.26 -7.78
CA ILE A 485 -43.60 -18.54 -8.28
C ILE A 485 -43.86 -20.05 -8.36
N GLN A 486 -42.93 -20.84 -8.93
CA GLN A 486 -43.09 -22.29 -9.01
C GLN A 486 -43.22 -22.92 -7.62
N VAL A 487 -42.38 -22.55 -6.66
CA VAL A 487 -42.48 -23.03 -5.27
C VAL A 487 -43.83 -22.63 -4.65
N SER A 488 -44.29 -21.39 -4.80
CA SER A 488 -45.58 -20.93 -4.27
C SER A 488 -46.79 -21.58 -4.92
N GLU A 489 -46.68 -22.02 -6.19
CA GLU A 489 -47.73 -22.72 -6.93
C GLU A 489 -47.72 -24.25 -6.66
N ASP A 490 -46.55 -24.86 -6.46
CA ASP A 490 -46.38 -26.31 -6.29
C ASP A 490 -46.45 -26.76 -4.83
N SER A 491 -46.08 -25.89 -3.87
CA SER A 491 -46.04 -26.24 -2.44
C SER A 491 -47.36 -26.78 -1.89
N PRO A 492 -48.56 -26.27 -2.26
CA PRO A 492 -49.81 -26.84 -1.77
C PRO A 492 -49.99 -28.32 -2.12
N TYR A 493 -49.63 -28.74 -3.34
CA TYR A 493 -49.68 -30.14 -3.75
C TYR A 493 -48.65 -31.00 -3.00
N LEU A 494 -47.48 -30.44 -2.69
CA LEU A 494 -46.46 -31.15 -1.92
C LEU A 494 -46.90 -31.34 -0.45
N THR A 495 -47.48 -30.30 0.17
CA THR A 495 -48.05 -30.37 1.52
C THR A 495 -49.23 -31.34 1.59
N GLU A 496 -50.19 -31.27 0.65
CA GLU A 496 -51.31 -32.21 0.58
C GLU A 496 -50.83 -33.66 0.41
N ALA A 497 -49.80 -33.89 -0.43
CA ALA A 497 -49.19 -35.20 -0.57
C ALA A 497 -48.51 -35.68 0.72
N GLU A 498 -47.89 -34.79 1.49
CA GLU A 498 -47.29 -35.10 2.79
C GLU A 498 -48.34 -35.42 3.85
N ASP A 499 -49.42 -34.64 3.95
CA ASP A 499 -50.54 -34.87 4.86
C ASP A 499 -51.22 -36.23 4.57
N LEU A 500 -51.41 -36.57 3.29
CA LEU A 500 -51.89 -37.89 2.85
C LEU A 500 -50.92 -39.02 3.23
N ALA A 501 -49.61 -38.75 3.28
CA ALA A 501 -48.63 -39.77 3.65
C ALA A 501 -48.55 -40.05 5.16
N VAL A 502 -49.02 -39.13 6.02
CA VAL A 502 -48.98 -39.29 7.50
C VAL A 502 -49.70 -40.56 7.97
N PHE A 503 -50.76 -40.98 7.27
CA PHE A 503 -51.52 -42.18 7.62
C PHE A 503 -50.74 -43.49 7.41
N GLY A 504 -49.68 -43.49 6.58
CA GLY A 504 -48.76 -44.61 6.40
C GLY A 504 -49.32 -45.87 5.71
N ASP A 505 -50.62 -45.92 5.41
CA ASP A 505 -51.24 -47.10 4.81
C ASP A 505 -51.07 -47.17 3.27
N PRO A 506 -51.16 -48.37 2.65
CA PRO A 506 -50.93 -48.53 1.21
C PRO A 506 -51.97 -47.92 0.26
N ALA A 507 -53.05 -47.30 0.75
CA ALA A 507 -53.98 -46.50 -0.04
C ALA A 507 -53.65 -45.01 0.07
N SER A 508 -53.46 -44.48 1.29
CA SER A 508 -53.11 -43.08 1.50
C SER A 508 -51.73 -42.74 0.94
N LEU A 509 -50.74 -43.64 1.06
CA LEU A 509 -49.44 -43.49 0.39
C LEU A 509 -49.53 -43.49 -1.14
N LYS A 510 -50.55 -44.14 -1.76
CA LYS A 510 -50.79 -44.04 -3.21
C LYS A 510 -51.44 -42.72 -3.58
N ALA A 511 -52.33 -42.18 -2.74
CA ALA A 511 -52.90 -40.85 -2.93
C ALA A 511 -51.80 -39.79 -2.84
N ALA A 512 -50.92 -39.87 -1.82
CA ALA A 512 -49.73 -39.03 -1.70
C ALA A 512 -48.85 -39.05 -2.95
N ILE A 513 -48.54 -40.25 -3.48
CA ILE A 513 -47.79 -40.41 -4.73
C ILE A 513 -48.52 -39.77 -5.92
N ALA A 514 -49.85 -39.91 -6.02
CA ALA A 514 -50.62 -39.32 -7.09
C ALA A 514 -50.64 -37.78 -7.03
N THR A 515 -50.74 -37.20 -5.83
CA THR A 515 -50.74 -35.74 -5.60
C THR A 515 -49.35 -35.14 -5.86
N ALA A 516 -48.27 -35.74 -5.34
CA ALA A 516 -46.91 -35.27 -5.58
C ALA A 516 -46.50 -35.32 -7.07
N ASN A 517 -47.01 -36.31 -7.82
CA ASN A 517 -46.78 -36.40 -9.28
C ASN A 517 -47.56 -35.36 -10.12
N GLN A 518 -48.40 -34.51 -9.52
CA GLN A 518 -48.97 -33.35 -10.21
C GLN A 518 -47.91 -32.26 -10.45
N ILE A 519 -46.86 -32.22 -9.61
CA ILE A 519 -45.69 -31.35 -9.79
C ILE A 519 -44.88 -31.87 -10.97
N ARG A 520 -44.76 -31.05 -12.03
CA ARG A 520 -44.24 -31.48 -13.33
C ARG A 520 -42.70 -31.44 -13.40
N PRO A 521 -42.07 -32.28 -14.25
CA PRO A 521 -40.64 -32.19 -14.54
C PRO A 521 -40.21 -30.76 -14.94
N GLY A 522 -39.07 -30.32 -14.43
CA GLY A 522 -38.53 -28.97 -14.67
C GLY A 522 -39.14 -27.86 -13.80
N ARG A 523 -40.06 -28.16 -12.89
CA ARG A 523 -40.50 -27.26 -11.81
C ARG A 523 -39.56 -27.33 -10.60
N ALA A 524 -39.47 -26.25 -9.83
CA ALA A 524 -38.59 -26.11 -8.68
C ALA A 524 -38.72 -27.26 -7.66
N LEU A 525 -39.93 -27.63 -7.26
CA LEU A 525 -40.17 -28.69 -6.25
C LEU A 525 -40.18 -30.12 -6.83
N TYR A 526 -39.96 -30.31 -8.13
CA TYR A 526 -40.06 -31.63 -8.77
C TYR A 526 -39.12 -32.67 -8.14
N ARG A 527 -37.88 -32.28 -7.82
CA ARG A 527 -36.90 -33.21 -7.24
C ARG A 527 -37.35 -33.71 -5.86
N ASP A 528 -37.87 -32.82 -5.03
CA ASP A 528 -38.29 -33.15 -3.67
C ASP A 528 -39.58 -33.97 -3.66
N ALA A 529 -40.50 -33.68 -4.59
CA ALA A 529 -41.66 -34.51 -4.87
C ALA A 529 -41.25 -35.95 -5.28
N GLN A 530 -40.32 -36.11 -6.22
CA GLN A 530 -39.85 -37.43 -6.64
C GLN A 530 -39.08 -38.18 -5.54
N ASN A 531 -38.28 -37.49 -4.72
CA ASN A 531 -37.62 -38.08 -3.54
C ASN A 531 -38.65 -38.68 -2.56
N LYS A 532 -39.76 -37.96 -2.31
CA LYS A 532 -40.86 -38.42 -1.45
C LYS A 532 -41.64 -39.57 -2.09
N VAL A 533 -41.94 -39.50 -3.39
CA VAL A 533 -42.55 -40.60 -4.17
C VAL A 533 -41.73 -41.90 -4.04
N GLU A 534 -40.40 -41.84 -4.19
CA GLU A 534 -39.53 -43.01 -4.05
C GLU A 534 -39.54 -43.58 -2.62
N LEU A 535 -39.60 -42.72 -1.59
CA LEU A 535 -39.72 -43.13 -0.20
C LEU A 535 -41.05 -43.84 0.07
N TRP A 536 -42.18 -43.23 -0.32
CA TRP A 536 -43.51 -43.80 -0.14
C TRP A 536 -43.70 -45.09 -0.94
N GLN A 537 -43.16 -45.17 -2.16
CA GLN A 537 -43.21 -46.38 -2.98
C GLN A 537 -42.43 -47.54 -2.35
N ARG A 538 -41.26 -47.27 -1.75
CA ARG A 538 -40.51 -48.29 -0.98
C ARG A 538 -41.29 -48.76 0.24
N GLU A 539 -42.00 -47.88 0.94
CA GLU A 539 -42.76 -48.28 2.13
C GLU A 539 -44.03 -49.09 1.80
N ILE A 540 -44.72 -48.75 0.69
CA ILE A 540 -45.78 -49.59 0.12
C ILE A 540 -45.24 -50.99 -0.20
N GLN A 541 -44.05 -51.10 -0.79
CA GLN A 541 -43.41 -52.40 -1.08
C GLN A 541 -43.07 -53.17 0.21
N ARG A 542 -42.51 -52.51 1.24
CA ARG A 542 -42.26 -53.16 2.54
C ARG A 542 -43.54 -53.71 3.15
N THR A 543 -44.59 -52.91 3.21
CA THR A 543 -45.89 -53.33 3.78
C THR A 543 -46.47 -54.55 3.05
N GLN A 544 -46.28 -54.63 1.73
CA GLN A 544 -46.73 -55.77 0.91
C GLN A 544 -45.84 -57.03 1.06
N ASP A 545 -44.53 -56.86 1.18
CA ASP A 545 -43.57 -57.97 1.14
C ASP A 545 -43.26 -58.53 2.55
N GLN A 546 -43.44 -57.73 3.60
CA GLN A 546 -43.15 -58.13 4.99
C GLN A 546 -43.91 -59.40 5.43
N PRO A 547 -45.20 -59.61 5.10
CA PRO A 547 -45.90 -60.85 5.43
C PRO A 547 -45.31 -62.09 4.74
N ILE A 548 -44.78 -61.94 3.52
CA ILE A 548 -44.13 -63.02 2.77
C ILE A 548 -42.85 -63.46 3.49
N LEU A 549 -42.00 -62.50 3.92
CA LEU A 549 -40.79 -62.81 4.67
C LEU A 549 -41.08 -63.33 6.08
N GLN A 550 -42.10 -62.82 6.77
CA GLN A 550 -42.54 -63.37 8.04
C GLN A 550 -43.05 -64.82 7.90
N GLN A 551 -43.75 -65.15 6.81
CA GLN A 551 -44.19 -66.52 6.54
C GLN A 551 -43.01 -67.42 6.15
N ALA A 552 -42.05 -66.92 5.37
CA ALA A 552 -40.83 -67.63 5.01
C ALA A 552 -40.00 -67.96 6.27
N GLN A 553 -39.79 -66.99 7.16
CA GLN A 553 -39.07 -67.20 8.41
C GLN A 553 -39.76 -68.26 9.28
N LYS A 554 -41.08 -68.19 9.47
CA LYS A 554 -41.83 -69.20 10.23
C LYS A 554 -41.72 -70.62 9.64
N LEU A 555 -41.58 -70.76 8.32
CA LEU A 555 -41.31 -72.04 7.68
C LEU A 555 -39.88 -72.53 7.97
N ALA A 556 -38.90 -71.62 8.00
CA ALA A 556 -37.51 -71.96 8.34
C ALA A 556 -37.36 -72.35 9.81
N ASP A 557 -37.99 -71.59 10.73
CA ASP A 557 -38.01 -71.86 12.17
C ASP A 557 -38.66 -73.23 12.48
N GLY A 558 -39.61 -73.66 11.64
CA GLY A 558 -40.21 -75.00 11.67
C GLY A 558 -39.36 -76.12 11.02
N GLY A 559 -38.14 -75.82 10.55
CA GLY A 559 -37.23 -76.75 9.88
C GLY A 559 -37.52 -76.99 8.38
N ASP A 560 -38.56 -76.34 7.84
CA ASP A 560 -39.09 -76.55 6.49
C ASP A 560 -38.34 -75.67 5.43
N LEU A 561 -37.00 -75.67 5.50
CA LEU A 561 -36.11 -74.72 4.80
C LEU A 561 -36.35 -74.61 3.28
N GLU A 562 -36.64 -75.73 2.59
CA GLU A 562 -36.94 -75.72 1.14
C GLU A 562 -38.24 -74.93 0.84
N LYS A 563 -39.24 -74.98 1.74
CA LYS A 563 -40.49 -74.19 1.63
C LYS A 563 -40.27 -72.73 2.02
N ALA A 564 -39.38 -72.46 2.99
CA ALA A 564 -38.99 -71.11 3.37
C ALA A 564 -38.35 -70.36 2.19
N ILE A 565 -37.41 -71.01 1.50
CA ILE A 565 -36.79 -70.51 0.27
C ILE A 565 -37.86 -70.19 -0.78
N ALA A 566 -38.72 -71.15 -1.12
CA ALA A 566 -39.78 -70.96 -2.12
C ALA A 566 -40.87 -69.93 -1.73
N MET A 567 -40.95 -69.54 -0.45
CA MET A 567 -41.78 -68.43 0.01
C MET A 567 -41.05 -67.10 -0.15
N ALA A 568 -39.80 -66.98 0.29
CA ALA A 568 -39.00 -65.76 0.16
C ALA A 568 -38.68 -65.39 -1.31
N GLU A 569 -38.55 -66.39 -2.19
CA GLU A 569 -38.36 -66.19 -3.65
C GLU A 569 -39.55 -65.49 -4.33
N ARG A 570 -40.70 -65.34 -3.65
CA ARG A 570 -41.84 -64.53 -4.12
C ARG A 570 -41.61 -63.02 -4.01
N VAL A 571 -40.63 -62.58 -3.22
CA VAL A 571 -40.21 -61.17 -3.18
C VAL A 571 -39.42 -60.89 -4.46
N ALA A 572 -40.04 -60.15 -5.38
CA ALA A 572 -39.48 -59.92 -6.71
C ALA A 572 -38.21 -59.02 -6.69
N PRO A 573 -37.28 -59.19 -7.65
CA PRO A 573 -36.11 -58.31 -7.82
C PRO A 573 -36.48 -56.83 -7.88
N GLY A 574 -35.64 -55.99 -7.27
CA GLY A 574 -35.82 -54.53 -7.24
C GLY A 574 -36.86 -54.01 -6.23
N ARG A 575 -37.56 -54.88 -5.49
CA ARG A 575 -38.45 -54.47 -4.40
C ARG A 575 -37.70 -54.22 -3.08
N ALA A 576 -38.24 -53.37 -2.23
CA ALA A 576 -37.60 -52.85 -1.01
C ALA A 576 -37.06 -53.91 -0.03
N LEU A 577 -37.63 -55.12 0.01
CA LEU A 577 -37.16 -56.23 0.87
C LEU A 577 -36.37 -57.33 0.11
N TYR A 578 -36.10 -57.16 -1.19
CA TYR A 578 -35.45 -58.19 -2.01
C TYR A 578 -34.07 -58.61 -1.47
N ASN A 579 -33.23 -57.65 -1.06
CA ASN A 579 -31.89 -57.96 -0.55
C ASN A 579 -31.95 -58.74 0.78
N GLN A 580 -32.96 -58.48 1.62
CA GLN A 580 -33.21 -59.24 2.84
C GLN A 580 -33.68 -60.67 2.50
N ALA A 581 -34.61 -60.80 1.54
CA ALA A 581 -35.07 -62.09 1.04
C ALA A 581 -33.90 -62.96 0.54
N GLN A 582 -33.02 -62.40 -0.30
CA GLN A 582 -31.85 -63.11 -0.84
C GLN A 582 -30.83 -63.49 0.25
N SER A 583 -30.66 -62.66 1.28
CA SER A 583 -29.81 -62.98 2.43
C SER A 583 -30.34 -64.20 3.21
N SER A 584 -31.64 -64.23 3.52
CA SER A 584 -32.29 -65.39 4.15
C SER A 584 -32.21 -66.65 3.28
N ILE A 585 -32.50 -66.53 1.97
CA ILE A 585 -32.39 -67.64 1.01
C ILE A 585 -30.97 -68.21 0.96
N PHE A 586 -29.95 -67.34 0.97
CA PHE A 586 -28.55 -67.77 0.98
C PHE A 586 -28.20 -68.52 2.26
N ALA A 587 -28.63 -68.04 3.43
CA ALA A 587 -28.42 -68.72 4.71
C ALA A 587 -29.07 -70.13 4.71
N TRP A 588 -30.35 -70.23 4.37
CA TRP A 588 -31.09 -71.50 4.34
C TRP A 588 -30.50 -72.49 3.31
N ARG A 589 -30.08 -72.02 2.12
CA ARG A 589 -29.42 -72.87 1.12
C ARG A 589 -28.06 -73.40 1.59
N ASN A 590 -27.32 -72.65 2.42
CA ASN A 590 -26.10 -73.14 3.04
C ASN A 590 -26.41 -74.16 4.15
N GLU A 591 -27.40 -73.90 5.01
CA GLU A 591 -27.81 -74.83 6.07
C GLU A 591 -28.32 -76.18 5.54
N ILE A 592 -29.07 -76.18 4.43
CA ILE A 592 -29.46 -77.41 3.71
C ILE A 592 -28.22 -78.17 3.20
N ARG A 593 -27.21 -77.46 2.66
CA ARG A 593 -25.96 -78.07 2.20
C ARG A 593 -25.18 -78.67 3.37
N ASP A 594 -24.99 -77.89 4.43
CA ASP A 594 -24.28 -78.28 5.64
C ASP A 594 -24.94 -79.49 6.32
N SER A 595 -26.27 -79.55 6.35
CA SER A 595 -27.03 -80.70 6.86
C SER A 595 -26.77 -81.96 6.02
N ARG A 596 -26.81 -81.87 4.68
CA ARG A 596 -26.49 -82.98 3.77
C ARG A 596 -25.03 -83.43 3.91
N THR A 597 -24.10 -82.49 4.05
CA THR A 597 -22.66 -82.73 4.28
C THR A 597 -22.42 -83.43 5.62
N LEU A 598 -23.01 -82.95 6.71
CA LEU A 598 -22.88 -83.52 8.05
C LEU A 598 -23.53 -84.91 8.14
N GLN A 599 -24.70 -85.11 7.53
CA GLN A 599 -25.31 -86.44 7.41
C GLN A 599 -24.43 -87.43 6.63
N LYS A 600 -23.79 -86.99 5.53
CA LYS A 600 -22.81 -87.81 4.80
C LYS A 600 -21.61 -88.16 5.68
N ALA A 601 -21.07 -87.19 6.43
CA ALA A 601 -19.99 -87.42 7.38
C ALA A 601 -20.38 -88.44 8.47
N TYR A 602 -21.59 -88.35 9.04
CA TYR A 602 -22.10 -89.33 10.01
C TYR A 602 -22.17 -90.75 9.43
N ARG A 603 -22.65 -90.91 8.19
CA ARG A 603 -22.71 -92.23 7.50
C ARG A 603 -21.32 -92.80 7.24
N LEU A 604 -20.32 -91.96 6.99
CA LEU A 604 -18.93 -92.41 6.83
C LEU A 604 -18.31 -92.78 8.18
N GLY A 605 -18.34 -91.88 9.16
CA GLY A 605 -17.52 -91.98 10.38
C GLY A 605 -18.11 -92.86 11.49
N ASN A 606 -19.43 -92.94 11.63
CA ASN A 606 -20.05 -93.70 12.73
C ASN A 606 -19.89 -95.21 12.56
N SER A 607 -19.94 -95.72 11.33
CA SER A 607 -19.72 -97.13 10.97
C SER A 607 -18.28 -97.43 10.50
N ALA A 608 -17.37 -96.45 10.51
CA ALA A 608 -15.98 -96.66 10.07
C ALA A 608 -15.22 -97.60 11.03
N THR A 609 -14.82 -98.76 10.52
CA THR A 609 -13.83 -99.67 11.12
C THR A 609 -12.41 -99.43 10.60
N THR A 610 -12.26 -98.75 9.46
CA THR A 610 -10.95 -98.45 8.84
C THR A 610 -10.56 -96.98 9.00
N SER A 611 -9.25 -96.73 9.13
CA SER A 611 -8.67 -95.38 9.22
C SER A 611 -9.01 -94.47 8.03
N ALA A 612 -9.01 -95.00 6.80
CA ALA A 612 -9.33 -94.23 5.60
C ALA A 612 -10.76 -93.67 5.62
N ALA A 613 -11.73 -94.46 6.10
CA ALA A 613 -13.11 -94.02 6.25
C ALA A 613 -13.27 -92.94 7.36
N LEU A 614 -12.48 -93.03 8.45
CA LEU A 614 -12.46 -91.98 9.48
C LEU A 614 -11.88 -90.66 8.94
N VAL A 615 -10.76 -90.71 8.22
CA VAL A 615 -10.17 -89.51 7.57
C VAL A 615 -11.18 -88.86 6.63
N GLN A 616 -11.81 -89.64 5.74
CA GLN A 616 -12.81 -89.13 4.80
C GLN A 616 -14.05 -88.55 5.52
N ALA A 617 -14.45 -89.12 6.66
CA ALA A 617 -15.55 -88.59 7.49
C ALA A 617 -15.18 -87.25 8.14
N ILE A 618 -13.96 -87.13 8.68
CA ILE A 618 -13.42 -85.90 9.26
C ILE A 618 -13.33 -84.79 8.22
N GLU A 619 -12.76 -85.09 7.04
CA GLU A 619 -12.67 -84.15 5.92
C GLU A 619 -14.06 -83.71 5.43
N THR A 620 -15.02 -84.65 5.34
CA THR A 620 -16.40 -84.34 4.96
C THR A 620 -17.07 -83.45 6.01
N ALA A 621 -16.91 -83.72 7.31
CA ALA A 621 -17.46 -82.85 8.36
C ALA A 621 -16.82 -81.45 8.36
N ASN A 622 -15.54 -81.32 8.01
CA ASN A 622 -14.90 -80.00 7.94
C ASN A 622 -15.35 -79.16 6.74
N GLN A 623 -16.10 -79.74 5.78
CA GLN A 623 -16.76 -79.00 4.69
C GLN A 623 -18.06 -78.30 5.14
N VAL A 624 -18.52 -78.52 6.38
CA VAL A 624 -19.63 -77.77 7.00
C VAL A 624 -19.16 -76.33 7.29
N SER A 625 -19.93 -75.35 6.82
CA SER A 625 -19.63 -73.92 6.93
C SER A 625 -19.24 -73.49 8.35
N TYR A 626 -18.15 -72.73 8.47
CA TYR A 626 -17.65 -72.25 9.76
C TYR A 626 -18.64 -71.33 10.51
N VAL A 627 -19.49 -70.62 9.77
CA VAL A 627 -20.53 -69.73 10.31
C VAL A 627 -21.93 -70.37 10.33
N GLY A 628 -22.05 -71.67 10.01
CA GLY A 628 -23.32 -72.39 9.99
C GLY A 628 -23.75 -72.86 11.38
N SER A 629 -25.06 -72.91 11.62
CA SER A 629 -25.72 -73.46 12.82
C SER A 629 -25.21 -74.87 13.21
N LEU A 630 -24.84 -75.66 12.20
CA LEU A 630 -24.37 -77.04 12.35
C LEU A 630 -22.87 -77.17 12.64
N ARG A 631 -22.09 -76.08 12.64
CA ARG A 631 -20.62 -76.13 12.79
C ARG A 631 -20.17 -76.82 14.07
N SER A 632 -20.78 -76.47 15.20
CA SER A 632 -20.48 -77.10 16.51
C SER A 632 -20.72 -78.63 16.50
N GLN A 633 -21.77 -79.08 15.81
CA GLN A 633 -22.06 -80.51 15.65
C GLN A 633 -21.03 -81.20 14.77
N ALA A 634 -20.54 -80.53 13.72
CA ALA A 634 -19.45 -81.01 12.87
C ALA A 634 -18.13 -81.12 13.64
N GLU A 635 -17.74 -80.09 14.39
CA GLU A 635 -16.50 -80.07 15.19
C GLU A 635 -16.49 -81.12 16.30
N GLY A 636 -17.59 -81.27 17.03
CA GLY A 636 -17.74 -82.36 18.00
C GLY A 636 -17.60 -83.74 17.35
N SER A 637 -17.93 -83.89 16.07
CA SER A 637 -17.85 -85.14 15.32
C SER A 637 -16.45 -85.40 14.76
N ILE A 638 -15.80 -84.37 14.21
CA ILE A 638 -14.37 -84.35 13.87
C ILE A 638 -13.53 -84.82 15.06
N ASN A 639 -13.74 -84.23 16.23
CA ASN A 639 -12.95 -84.54 17.43
C ASN A 639 -13.12 -86.00 17.88
N ARG A 640 -14.35 -86.55 17.86
CA ARG A 640 -14.59 -87.97 18.20
C ARG A 640 -13.93 -88.93 17.21
N TRP A 641 -14.00 -88.66 15.91
CA TRP A 641 -13.38 -89.52 14.90
C TRP A 641 -11.86 -89.40 14.86
N SER A 642 -11.30 -88.21 15.09
CA SER A 642 -9.85 -88.03 15.26
C SER A 642 -9.31 -88.75 16.49
N GLN A 643 -10.07 -88.83 17.59
CA GLN A 643 -9.65 -89.62 18.76
C GLN A 643 -9.72 -91.12 18.49
N LYS A 644 -10.75 -91.60 17.75
CA LYS A 644 -10.82 -93.00 17.31
C LYS A 644 -9.66 -93.37 16.36
N LEU A 645 -9.30 -92.46 15.45
CA LEU A 645 -8.16 -92.62 14.55
C LEU A 645 -6.82 -92.59 15.29
N PHE A 646 -6.71 -91.82 16.37
CA PHE A 646 -5.53 -91.84 17.25
C PHE A 646 -5.42 -93.16 18.03
N GLY A 647 -6.54 -93.69 18.54
CA GLY A 647 -6.59 -95.01 19.17
C GLY A 647 -6.07 -96.11 18.26
N MET A 648 -6.51 -96.14 16.99
CA MET A 648 -5.98 -97.07 15.97
C MET A 648 -4.46 -96.92 15.75
N ALA A 649 -3.93 -95.70 15.82
CA ALA A 649 -2.49 -95.46 15.69
C ALA A 649 -1.71 -95.92 16.93
N ILE A 650 -2.30 -95.83 18.13
CA ILE A 650 -1.70 -96.40 19.35
C ILE A 650 -1.70 -97.94 19.29
N GLU A 651 -2.80 -98.54 18.83
CA GLU A 651 -2.91 -99.99 18.65
C GLU A 651 -1.88 -100.53 17.64
N GLU A 652 -1.74 -99.89 16.48
CA GLU A 652 -0.71 -100.21 15.49
C GLU A 652 0.73 -99.97 15.99
N SER A 653 0.92 -99.16 17.04
CA SER A 653 2.27 -98.91 17.58
C SER A 653 2.86 -100.08 18.36
N TYR A 654 2.05 -101.09 18.71
CA TYR A 654 2.50 -102.36 19.26
C TYR A 654 3.03 -103.34 18.19
N SER A 655 2.63 -103.16 16.92
CA SER A 655 3.05 -103.97 15.76
C SER A 655 4.12 -103.28 14.91
N ASP A 656 3.85 -102.08 14.41
CA ASP A 656 4.81 -101.26 13.66
C ASP A 656 4.69 -99.77 13.99
N ILE A 657 5.66 -99.27 14.76
CA ILE A 657 5.79 -97.86 15.15
C ILE A 657 5.88 -96.94 13.92
N LYS A 658 6.40 -97.41 12.77
CA LYS A 658 6.45 -96.61 11.52
C LYS A 658 5.06 -96.50 10.89
N ALA A 659 4.29 -97.59 10.82
CA ALA A 659 2.89 -97.56 10.40
C ALA A 659 2.04 -96.67 11.33
N ALA A 660 2.20 -96.81 12.66
CA ALA A 660 1.55 -95.97 13.65
C ALA A 660 1.80 -94.46 13.45
N ILE A 661 3.05 -94.05 13.23
CA ILE A 661 3.38 -92.65 12.90
C ILE A 661 2.68 -92.21 11.61
N GLN A 662 2.65 -93.04 10.57
CA GLN A 662 1.98 -92.71 9.30
C GLN A 662 0.45 -92.69 9.42
N LEU A 663 -0.13 -93.39 10.40
CA LEU A 663 -1.56 -93.38 10.69
C LEU A 663 -1.94 -92.12 11.48
N ALA A 664 -1.22 -91.82 12.55
CA ALA A 664 -1.40 -90.63 13.38
C ALA A 664 -1.19 -89.33 12.57
N ARG A 665 -0.26 -89.31 11.61
CA ARG A 665 -0.05 -88.18 10.68
C ARG A 665 -1.27 -87.80 9.83
N ARG A 666 -2.27 -88.68 9.70
CA ARG A 666 -3.51 -88.41 8.96
C ARG A 666 -4.57 -87.65 9.78
N ILE A 667 -4.32 -87.45 11.07
CA ILE A 667 -5.18 -86.62 11.92
C ILE A 667 -4.90 -85.15 11.61
N PRO A 668 -5.91 -84.36 11.18
CA PRO A 668 -5.68 -83.01 10.69
C PRO A 668 -5.44 -82.00 11.82
N PHE A 669 -4.77 -80.89 11.50
CA PHE A 669 -4.40 -79.84 12.45
C PHE A 669 -5.58 -79.17 13.17
N TYR A 670 -6.79 -79.29 12.62
CA TYR A 670 -8.02 -78.67 13.13
C TYR A 670 -8.83 -79.59 14.07
N SER A 671 -8.37 -80.80 14.43
CA SER A 671 -9.01 -81.58 15.50
C SER A 671 -8.40 -81.29 16.86
N GLY A 672 -9.24 -81.28 17.90
CA GLY A 672 -8.85 -80.88 19.27
C GLY A 672 -7.75 -81.72 19.90
N ASN A 673 -7.54 -82.96 19.43
CA ASN A 673 -6.47 -83.85 19.89
C ASN A 673 -5.15 -83.71 19.11
N TYR A 674 -5.05 -82.84 18.09
CA TYR A 674 -3.88 -82.82 17.20
C TYR A 674 -2.55 -82.57 17.93
N GLN A 675 -2.53 -81.78 19.00
CA GLN A 675 -1.31 -81.52 19.77
C GLN A 675 -0.84 -82.76 20.55
N GLU A 676 -1.76 -83.53 21.15
CA GLU A 676 -1.50 -84.82 21.79
C GLU A 676 -0.91 -85.82 20.78
N VAL A 677 -1.53 -85.90 19.60
CA VAL A 677 -1.09 -86.73 18.47
C VAL A 677 0.34 -86.37 18.02
N GLN A 678 0.67 -85.08 17.87
CA GLN A 678 2.03 -84.68 17.49
C GLN A 678 3.07 -84.96 18.57
N GLN A 679 2.71 -84.84 19.85
CA GLN A 679 3.59 -85.25 20.96
C GLN A 679 3.88 -86.75 20.89
N GLN A 680 2.85 -87.59 20.70
CA GLN A 680 3.01 -89.04 20.59
C GLN A 680 3.81 -89.47 19.35
N ILE A 681 3.57 -88.84 18.19
CA ILE A 681 4.39 -89.03 16.98
C ILE A 681 5.87 -88.73 17.28
N ASN A 682 6.16 -87.68 18.03
CA ASN A 682 7.53 -87.31 18.38
C ASN A 682 8.16 -88.23 19.44
N ALA A 683 7.37 -88.81 20.34
CA ALA A 683 7.82 -89.88 21.23
C ALA A 683 8.21 -91.14 20.42
N TRP A 684 7.31 -91.62 19.55
CA TRP A 684 7.56 -92.78 18.68
C TRP A 684 8.77 -92.61 17.76
N LYS A 685 9.01 -91.42 17.20
CA LYS A 685 10.24 -91.13 16.43
C LYS A 685 11.50 -91.41 17.26
N ARG A 686 11.55 -90.93 18.51
CA ARG A 686 12.70 -91.13 19.43
C ARG A 686 12.89 -92.60 19.83
N THR A 687 11.88 -93.45 19.69
CA THR A 687 11.97 -94.89 19.88
C THR A 687 12.59 -95.61 18.68
N ILE A 688 12.34 -95.12 17.45
CA ILE A 688 12.91 -95.66 16.21
C ILE A 688 14.35 -95.16 15.97
N ASP A 689 14.59 -93.88 16.30
CA ASP A 689 15.85 -93.18 16.08
C ASP A 689 16.21 -92.40 17.37
N PRO A 690 16.86 -93.07 18.35
CA PRO A 690 17.21 -92.44 19.62
C PRO A 690 18.33 -91.41 19.41
N PRO A 691 18.21 -90.18 19.96
CA PRO A 691 19.23 -89.15 19.78
C PRO A 691 20.58 -89.64 20.35
N PRO A 692 21.71 -89.29 19.69
CA PRO A 692 23.02 -89.79 20.06
C PRO A 692 23.35 -89.46 21.52
N ILE A 693 23.84 -90.47 22.25
CA ILE A 693 24.17 -90.36 23.67
C ILE A 693 25.38 -89.44 23.82
N VAL A 694 25.14 -88.18 24.18
CA VAL A 694 26.20 -87.22 24.49
C VAL A 694 26.95 -87.72 25.72
N SER A 695 28.24 -88.02 25.53
CA SER A 695 29.12 -88.54 26.57
C SER A 695 29.26 -87.55 27.73
N ARG A 696 29.04 -88.05 28.95
CA ARG A 696 29.20 -87.29 30.19
C ARG A 696 30.68 -87.04 30.48
N GLU A 697 31.12 -85.79 30.40
CA GLU A 697 32.43 -85.34 30.88
C GLU A 697 32.29 -84.43 32.11
N GLU A 698 33.34 -84.33 32.93
CA GLU A 698 33.21 -83.99 34.37
C GLU A 698 33.92 -82.67 34.75
N SER A 699 33.19 -81.72 35.35
CA SER A 699 33.80 -80.58 36.07
C SER A 699 32.96 -80.04 37.24
N LYS A 700 33.23 -80.67 38.39
CA LYS A 700 33.40 -80.19 39.80
C LYS A 700 33.01 -78.74 40.24
N PRO A 701 32.84 -78.50 41.58
CA PRO A 701 31.74 -77.68 42.10
C PRO A 701 32.11 -76.25 42.57
N VAL A 702 31.09 -75.45 42.90
CA VAL A 702 31.22 -74.14 43.55
C VAL A 702 30.36 -74.04 44.83
N SER A 703 30.99 -73.42 45.85
CA SER A 703 30.58 -73.01 47.20
C SER A 703 29.08 -72.83 47.55
N PRO A 704 28.67 -73.13 48.81
CA PRO A 704 27.36 -72.76 49.34
C PRO A 704 27.26 -71.31 49.85
N ARG A 705 26.01 -70.90 50.16
CA ARG A 705 25.59 -69.72 50.96
C ARG A 705 25.57 -68.35 50.25
N GLU A 706 24.35 -67.90 49.93
CA GLU A 706 23.70 -66.89 50.79
C GLU A 706 22.18 -67.15 50.88
N ARG A 707 21.55 -66.70 51.98
CA ARG A 707 20.12 -66.83 52.28
C ARG A 707 19.54 -65.43 52.47
N ARG A 708 18.58 -65.03 51.62
CA ARG A 708 17.65 -63.94 51.95
C ARG A 708 16.20 -64.42 51.90
N SER A 709 15.50 -64.17 52.99
CA SER A 709 14.10 -64.50 53.21
C SER A 709 13.20 -63.32 52.87
N VAL A 710 12.09 -63.60 52.18
CA VAL A 710 10.86 -62.80 52.25
C VAL A 710 9.70 -63.79 52.43
N SER A 711 8.70 -63.40 53.22
CA SER A 711 7.63 -64.29 53.68
C SER A 711 6.55 -64.58 52.63
N ALA A 712 5.79 -65.66 52.84
CA ALA A 712 4.44 -65.78 52.32
C ALA A 712 3.49 -64.74 52.98
N PRO A 713 2.27 -64.55 52.47
CA PRO A 713 1.20 -65.40 52.99
C PRO A 713 0.28 -66.04 51.94
N GLU A 714 -0.52 -66.98 52.43
CA GLU A 714 -1.56 -67.76 51.74
C GLU A 714 -2.98 -67.22 52.14
N PRO A 715 -4.09 -67.82 51.72
CA PRO A 715 -4.78 -67.63 50.44
C PRO A 715 -6.09 -66.81 50.53
N ALA A 716 -6.68 -66.50 49.37
CA ALA A 716 -8.12 -66.25 49.22
C ALA A 716 -8.62 -66.84 47.89
N SER A 717 -9.89 -67.28 47.88
CA SER A 717 -10.57 -67.92 46.72
C SER A 717 -11.69 -66.99 46.17
N PRO A 718 -12.43 -67.32 45.09
CA PRO A 718 -12.53 -66.37 43.96
C PRO A 718 -13.95 -65.88 43.65
N GLU A 719 -14.08 -64.89 42.76
CA GLU A 719 -15.08 -64.87 41.65
C GLU A 719 -14.72 -63.79 40.59
N PRO A 720 -15.36 -63.75 39.39
CA PRO A 720 -14.72 -63.23 38.17
C PRO A 720 -15.10 -61.79 37.77
N THR A 721 -14.30 -61.17 36.89
CA THR A 721 -14.68 -59.97 36.13
C THR A 721 -14.29 -60.05 34.65
N ARG A 722 -14.97 -59.24 33.83
CA ARG A 722 -15.11 -59.36 32.37
C ARG A 722 -14.48 -58.14 31.68
N SER A 723 -13.31 -58.28 31.06
CA SER A 723 -12.56 -57.11 30.53
C SER A 723 -11.68 -57.33 29.29
N THR A 724 -11.35 -58.55 28.87
CA THR A 724 -10.41 -58.82 27.77
C THR A 724 -10.98 -58.70 26.36
N GLU A 725 -12.31 -58.72 26.21
CA GLU A 725 -13.01 -58.82 24.92
C GLU A 725 -13.13 -57.47 24.19
N ARG A 726 -13.14 -56.35 24.93
CA ARG A 726 -13.40 -54.99 24.38
C ARG A 726 -12.21 -54.28 23.74
N THR A 727 -11.02 -54.88 23.78
CA THR A 727 -9.78 -54.27 23.26
C THR A 727 -9.41 -54.76 21.85
N SER A 728 -9.90 -55.93 21.44
CA SER A 728 -9.70 -56.52 20.11
C SER A 728 -10.63 -55.86 19.07
N GLU A 729 -11.95 -55.91 19.29
CA GLU A 729 -12.97 -55.36 18.37
C GLU A 729 -12.69 -53.91 17.99
N ARG A 730 -12.40 -53.07 19.00
CA ARG A 730 -12.17 -51.63 18.84
C ARG A 730 -10.84 -51.29 18.12
N THR A 731 -10.02 -52.29 17.84
CA THR A 731 -8.78 -52.17 17.06
C THR A 731 -8.97 -52.68 15.62
N SER A 732 -9.85 -53.66 15.38
CA SER A 732 -10.19 -54.12 14.02
C SER A 732 -11.08 -53.11 13.28
N GLU A 733 -12.15 -52.60 13.90
CA GLU A 733 -13.05 -51.60 13.28
C GLU A 733 -12.27 -50.39 12.77
N ARG A 734 -11.49 -49.77 13.67
CA ARG A 734 -10.66 -48.58 13.41
C ARG A 734 -9.55 -48.78 12.36
N THR A 735 -9.24 -50.02 12.02
CA THR A 735 -8.28 -50.36 10.95
C THR A 735 -9.00 -50.58 9.62
N SER A 736 -10.24 -51.08 9.63
CA SER A 736 -11.06 -51.27 8.43
C SER A 736 -11.58 -49.94 7.86
N GLU A 737 -12.15 -49.07 8.69
CA GLU A 737 -12.65 -47.74 8.28
C GLU A 737 -11.55 -46.91 7.62
N ARG A 738 -10.42 -46.76 8.34
CA ARG A 738 -9.25 -45.96 7.93
C ARG A 738 -8.50 -46.52 6.71
N THR A 739 -8.81 -47.75 6.30
CA THR A 739 -8.27 -48.35 5.05
C THR A 739 -9.23 -48.15 3.88
N ASN A 740 -10.55 -48.25 4.10
CA ASN A 740 -11.57 -48.03 3.07
C ASN A 740 -11.65 -46.55 2.67
N GLU A 741 -11.73 -45.65 3.64
CA GLU A 741 -11.77 -44.18 3.45
C GLU A 741 -10.59 -43.72 2.58
N ARG A 742 -9.37 -44.05 3.02
CA ARG A 742 -8.09 -43.75 2.34
C ARG A 742 -7.87 -44.46 1.00
N THR A 743 -8.69 -45.46 0.67
CA THR A 743 -8.72 -46.08 -0.67
C THR A 743 -9.72 -45.37 -1.59
N SER A 744 -10.84 -44.88 -1.05
CA SER A 744 -11.83 -44.10 -1.80
C SER A 744 -11.26 -42.74 -2.26
N GLU A 745 -10.58 -42.01 -1.36
CA GLU A 745 -9.89 -40.75 -1.67
C GLU A 745 -8.91 -40.92 -2.84
N ARG A 746 -7.94 -41.84 -2.70
CA ARG A 746 -6.90 -42.11 -3.71
C ARG A 746 -7.42 -42.71 -5.02
N THR A 747 -8.67 -43.19 -5.05
CA THR A 747 -9.34 -43.60 -6.29
C THR A 747 -10.04 -42.41 -6.95
N SER A 748 -10.62 -41.50 -6.17
CA SER A 748 -11.26 -40.28 -6.68
C SER A 748 -10.25 -39.28 -7.28
N GLU A 749 -9.15 -38.98 -6.57
CA GLU A 749 -8.08 -38.10 -7.04
C GLU A 749 -7.49 -38.60 -8.37
N ARG A 750 -7.10 -39.88 -8.39
CA ARG A 750 -6.44 -40.53 -9.52
C ARG A 750 -7.36 -40.79 -10.72
N THR A 751 -8.68 -40.65 -10.55
CA THR A 751 -9.65 -40.65 -11.65
C THR A 751 -9.84 -39.24 -12.20
N ASN A 752 -9.78 -38.21 -11.35
CA ASN A 752 -9.87 -36.81 -11.77
C ASN A 752 -8.62 -36.38 -12.56
N GLU A 753 -7.39 -36.64 -12.06
CA GLU A 753 -6.13 -36.36 -12.77
C GLU A 753 -6.15 -36.93 -14.20
N ARG A 754 -6.41 -38.24 -14.32
CA ARG A 754 -6.49 -38.95 -15.60
C ARG A 754 -7.63 -38.50 -16.53
N THR A 755 -8.63 -37.79 -16.00
CA THR A 755 -9.69 -37.19 -16.80
C THR A 755 -9.29 -35.79 -17.30
N SER A 756 -8.53 -35.02 -16.50
CA SER A 756 -7.96 -33.74 -16.94
C SER A 756 -6.84 -33.91 -17.97
N GLU A 757 -5.88 -34.82 -17.76
CA GLU A 757 -4.78 -35.08 -18.72
C GLU A 757 -5.32 -35.49 -20.09
N ARG A 758 -6.31 -36.40 -20.11
CA ARG A 758 -6.93 -36.91 -21.34
C ARG A 758 -7.87 -35.89 -22.01
N ALA A 759 -8.19 -34.78 -21.34
CA ALA A 759 -8.88 -33.65 -21.94
C ALA A 759 -7.87 -32.68 -22.58
N SER A 760 -6.77 -32.36 -21.90
CA SER A 760 -5.74 -31.46 -22.43
C SER A 760 -5.03 -32.00 -23.68
N GLU A 761 -4.67 -33.29 -23.71
CA GLU A 761 -4.07 -33.94 -24.90
C GLU A 761 -4.96 -33.82 -26.14
N ARG A 762 -6.29 -33.92 -25.96
CA ARG A 762 -7.27 -33.83 -27.07
C ARG A 762 -7.49 -32.42 -27.59
N THR A 763 -7.26 -31.40 -26.76
CA THR A 763 -7.24 -30.00 -27.24
C THR A 763 -5.96 -29.63 -27.98
N SER A 764 -4.84 -30.32 -27.77
CA SER A 764 -3.58 -30.06 -28.50
C SER A 764 -3.47 -30.81 -29.84
N GLU A 765 -4.16 -31.93 -30.05
CA GLU A 765 -4.11 -32.69 -31.32
C GLU A 765 -5.16 -32.26 -32.37
N SER A 766 -6.08 -31.36 -32.04
CA SER A 766 -7.24 -31.02 -32.90
C SER A 766 -7.06 -29.78 -33.80
N ASN A 767 -5.82 -29.43 -34.17
CA ASN A 767 -5.55 -28.52 -35.31
C ASN A 767 -4.11 -28.77 -35.80
N PRO A 768 -3.91 -29.35 -37.00
CA PRO A 768 -4.05 -28.55 -38.23
C PRO A 768 -4.67 -29.29 -39.42
N ARG A 769 -5.78 -28.78 -39.96
CA ARG A 769 -6.26 -28.98 -41.35
C ARG A 769 -7.55 -28.17 -41.58
N ASP A 770 -7.40 -26.89 -41.94
CA ASP A 770 -8.36 -26.10 -42.73
C ASP A 770 -7.74 -24.72 -43.04
N SER A 771 -6.65 -24.72 -43.80
CA SER A 771 -5.93 -23.50 -44.22
C SER A 771 -5.20 -23.70 -45.57
N ALA A 772 -5.88 -24.33 -46.53
CA ALA A 772 -5.33 -24.66 -47.85
C ALA A 772 -6.45 -24.82 -48.90
N ASN A 773 -7.25 -23.76 -49.11
CA ASN A 773 -8.13 -23.53 -50.27
C ASN A 773 -8.80 -22.14 -50.14
N ALA A 774 -8.01 -21.07 -50.28
CA ALA A 774 -8.51 -19.68 -50.28
C ALA A 774 -7.66 -18.71 -51.13
N GLU A 775 -6.70 -19.23 -51.92
CA GLU A 775 -5.83 -18.45 -52.81
C GLU A 775 -5.84 -19.07 -54.21
N ASP A 776 -6.99 -18.97 -54.89
CA ASP A 776 -7.13 -19.13 -56.34
C ASP A 776 -8.49 -18.54 -56.77
N ASN A 777 -8.48 -17.63 -57.77
CA ASN A 777 -9.56 -16.76 -58.30
C ASN A 777 -9.65 -15.33 -57.72
N ALA A 778 -8.68 -14.47 -58.06
CA ALA A 778 -8.78 -13.02 -57.86
C ALA A 778 -8.03 -12.17 -58.91
N GLU A 779 -7.80 -12.69 -60.12
CA GLU A 779 -7.23 -11.91 -61.24
C GLU A 779 -7.75 -12.44 -62.58
N ILE A 780 -8.52 -11.62 -63.32
CA ILE A 780 -8.62 -11.53 -64.79
C ILE A 780 -9.71 -10.52 -65.17
N ASP A 781 -9.35 -9.66 -66.14
CA ASP A 781 -10.13 -8.78 -67.01
C ASP A 781 -10.95 -7.58 -66.47
N GLU A 782 -10.54 -6.44 -67.03
CA GLU A 782 -11.22 -5.14 -67.15
C GLU A 782 -12.48 -5.21 -68.06
N VAL A 783 -13.03 -4.01 -68.36
CA VAL A 783 -13.91 -3.62 -69.50
C VAL A 783 -15.37 -3.28 -69.14
N GLU A 784 -15.73 -2.05 -69.57
CA GLU A 784 -17.03 -1.32 -69.50
C GLU A 784 -17.53 -0.84 -68.12
#